data_AF-A0A2S5ZBY6-F1
#
_entry.id   AF-A0A2S5ZBY6-F1
#
_cell.length_a   1.000
_cell.length_b   1.000
_cell.length_c   1.000
_cell.angle_alpha   90.00
_cell.angle_beta   90.00
_cell.angle_gamma   90.00
#
_symmetry.space_group_name_H-M   'P 1'
#
loop_
_entity.id
_entity.type
_entity.pdbx_description
1 polymer ?
#
loop_
_entity_poly.entity_id
_entity_poly.type
_entity_poly.pdbx_seq_one_letter_code
_entity_poly.pdbx_strand_id
1 'polypeptide(L)'
;MNASSIVTVAILIFFLTGCQSWQQRPLEDLPPTASLPDRSEPGKAQIWFWDNISGAKVADFTSLESYPDNPTEVGELDSLQLRGNRADSYGAMVQGFIVPEETGEYRFFVSGDDETQFLLSTDANPENARLVASVPSWSYPENYTQFSAQTSGIIVLESGVRYYFQLLFKEGSYDDHFSVAWEGPGLDRRVVSGQYLHSWGAPLYPLDDASKAAYSMGYRVGYVDGNENLSFNPQYPPTDEDQDGLYDNWEVVMGLDPRDSGDANSDPDNDFLTAADEFALGTRENMADTDGDGIPDGVEFAYKLDPLDSSDANQDLDGDGASNLDEYLGNTALDDPDDFPEVAPAHLKGFAGQYFSGMEFVQFYTTRPGENIQFNWAREAPMEGLPVDRFSVRWIGQFEAPHSSGTRSYRFSVRTDDGARLYLDSELVIDRWVNRAATTNSDERALEAEQVIPIVVEYYENAYDAIAEFTIVDLNSGDVIDTMEHVSAPDPQSSHTQDTDADGIPDAWELRFGANMYQEDSSAVLNNSGVTSLDAYQSGLNPWTLEQVAEPPSSPEDASPPPPTSTSGSVTVTWTAPSTRTDGSSISLSEIDYYELSYGQSVDRLTETVTVGPAETSYTFDGLSTGDWFFAIRVIDTQGLASDQSEPVSFSIQ
;
A
#
# COMPACT_ATOMS: atom_id res chain seq x y z
N MET A 1 48.30 -41.45 -63.39
CA MET A 1 46.95 -41.08 -63.86
C MET A 1 46.16 -42.36 -64.08
N ASN A 2 44.93 -42.38 -63.57
CA ASN A 2 43.86 -43.38 -63.77
C ASN A 2 44.08 -44.69 -62.98
N ALA A 3 43.10 -45.31 -62.32
CA ALA A 3 41.65 -45.15 -62.37
C ALA A 3 41.01 -45.63 -61.06
N SER A 4 39.77 -45.16 -60.87
CA SER A 4 38.80 -45.45 -59.81
C SER A 4 38.66 -46.91 -59.38
N SER A 5 38.42 -47.11 -58.09
CA SER A 5 37.39 -48.03 -57.57
C SER A 5 36.97 -47.55 -56.18
N ILE A 6 35.86 -46.80 -56.14
CA ILE A 6 35.15 -46.47 -54.92
C ILE A 6 34.35 -47.71 -54.54
N VAL A 7 34.69 -48.28 -53.38
CA VAL A 7 33.90 -49.33 -52.73
C VAL A 7 32.95 -48.64 -51.76
N THR A 8 31.66 -48.62 -52.10
CA THR A 8 30.60 -48.19 -51.21
C THR A 8 30.26 -49.34 -50.27
N VAL A 9 30.66 -49.23 -48.99
CA VAL A 9 30.10 -50.05 -47.90
C VAL A 9 29.10 -49.17 -47.16
N ALA A 10 27.82 -49.51 -47.30
CA ALA A 10 26.75 -48.94 -46.49
C ALA A 10 26.85 -49.51 -45.06
N ILE A 11 27.18 -48.64 -44.10
CA ILE A 11 26.99 -48.92 -42.68
C ILE A 11 25.71 -48.18 -42.28
N LEU A 12 24.66 -48.96 -42.02
CA LEU A 12 23.44 -48.52 -41.36
C LEU A 12 23.81 -48.15 -39.91
N ILE A 13 23.86 -46.86 -39.59
CA ILE A 13 23.91 -46.38 -38.21
C ILE A 13 22.45 -46.15 -37.79
N PHE A 14 21.94 -47.04 -36.94
CA PHE A 14 20.72 -46.79 -36.18
C PHE A 14 21.02 -45.66 -35.19
N PHE A 15 20.60 -44.45 -35.50
CA PHE A 15 20.39 -43.44 -34.46
C PHE A 15 19.13 -43.85 -33.70
N LEU A 16 19.32 -44.43 -32.51
CA LEU A 16 18.30 -44.41 -31.46
C LEU A 16 18.17 -42.96 -31.01
N THR A 17 17.44 -42.14 -31.76
CA THR A 17 16.87 -40.93 -31.21
C THR A 17 15.81 -41.38 -30.22
N GLY A 18 16.18 -41.45 -28.94
CA GLY A 18 15.19 -41.36 -27.89
C GLY A 18 14.52 -40.00 -28.05
N CYS A 19 13.40 -39.94 -28.76
CA CYS A 19 12.45 -38.87 -28.57
C CYS A 19 11.96 -39.03 -27.12
N GLN A 20 12.62 -38.38 -26.16
CA GLN A 20 11.91 -37.97 -24.96
C GLN A 20 10.88 -36.95 -25.45
N SER A 21 9.62 -37.36 -25.50
CA SER A 21 8.50 -36.45 -25.65
C SER A 21 8.40 -35.70 -24.33
N TRP A 22 8.96 -34.49 -24.30
CA TRP A 22 8.77 -33.54 -23.21
C TRP A 22 7.31 -33.10 -23.25
N GLN A 23 6.48 -33.78 -22.49
CA GLN A 23 5.07 -33.47 -22.38
C GLN A 23 4.97 -32.26 -21.47
N GLN A 24 4.64 -31.09 -22.05
CA GLN A 24 4.21 -29.93 -21.27
C GLN A 24 3.05 -30.38 -20.37
N ARG A 25 3.22 -30.24 -19.06
CA ARG A 25 2.08 -30.32 -18.14
C ARG A 25 1.52 -28.91 -17.96
N PRO A 26 0.20 -28.72 -18.11
CA PRO A 26 -0.47 -27.50 -17.69
C PRO A 26 -0.08 -27.14 -16.26
N LEU A 27 -0.05 -25.83 -15.95
CA LEU A 27 0.22 -25.35 -14.59
C LEU A 27 -0.79 -25.94 -13.60
N GLU A 28 -2.01 -26.20 -14.07
CA GLU A 28 -3.11 -26.82 -13.33
C GLU A 28 -2.91 -28.32 -13.04
N ASP A 29 -1.99 -28.99 -13.75
CA ASP A 29 -1.66 -30.41 -13.63
C ASP A 29 -0.34 -30.65 -12.89
N LEU A 30 0.21 -29.60 -12.26
CA LEU A 30 1.34 -29.69 -11.34
C LEU A 30 0.89 -30.29 -10.00
N PRO A 31 1.76 -31.05 -9.29
CA PRO A 31 1.43 -31.57 -7.97
C PRO A 31 1.02 -30.43 -7.01
N PRO A 32 -0.01 -30.62 -6.17
CA PRO A 32 -0.57 -29.58 -5.28
C PRO A 32 0.37 -29.00 -4.20
N THR A 33 1.67 -29.35 -4.19
CA THR A 33 2.63 -28.85 -3.21
C THR A 33 2.93 -27.35 -3.33
N ALA A 34 2.44 -26.67 -4.38
CA ALA A 34 2.70 -25.25 -4.63
C ALA A 34 1.69 -24.27 -3.99
N SER A 35 0.68 -24.74 -3.24
CA SER A 35 -0.23 -23.82 -2.53
C SER A 35 -0.67 -24.40 -1.18
N LEU A 36 0.26 -24.54 -0.25
CA LEU A 36 -0.14 -24.50 1.15
C LEU A 36 -0.57 -23.06 1.46
N PRO A 37 -1.72 -22.83 2.13
CA PRO A 37 -2.08 -21.49 2.54
C PRO A 37 -0.99 -20.92 3.46
N ASP A 38 -0.60 -19.67 3.23
CA ASP A 38 0.48 -18.97 3.96
C ASP A 38 0.27 -18.95 5.48
N ARG A 39 -0.98 -19.13 5.91
CA ARG A 39 -1.37 -19.21 7.32
C ARG A 39 -2.32 -20.38 7.57
N SER A 40 -2.07 -21.07 8.67
CA SER A 40 -2.96 -22.12 9.20
C SER A 40 -4.33 -21.53 9.59
N GLU A 41 -5.40 -21.98 8.93
CA GLU A 41 -6.77 -21.51 9.13
C GLU A 41 -7.47 -22.27 10.27
N PRO A 42 -8.18 -21.60 11.20
CA PRO A 42 -9.01 -22.28 12.19
C PRO A 42 -10.22 -22.95 11.54
N GLY A 43 -10.74 -24.02 12.16
CA GLY A 43 -11.99 -24.66 11.73
C GLY A 43 -11.81 -25.88 10.82
N LYS A 44 -10.60 -26.15 10.33
CA LYS A 44 -10.38 -27.06 9.20
C LYS A 44 -9.17 -27.97 9.39
N ALA A 45 -9.15 -29.11 8.70
CA ALA A 45 -7.99 -29.97 8.47
C ALA A 45 -7.88 -30.29 6.97
N GLN A 46 -6.68 -30.53 6.46
CA GLN A 46 -6.49 -30.90 5.05
C GLN A 46 -6.54 -32.42 4.89
N ILE A 47 -7.14 -32.90 3.81
CA ILE A 47 -7.16 -34.31 3.42
C ILE A 47 -6.63 -34.47 1.99
N TRP A 48 -5.65 -35.35 1.81
CA TRP A 48 -5.00 -35.64 0.53
C TRP A 48 -5.30 -37.08 0.14
N PHE A 49 -5.63 -37.32 -1.11
CA PHE A 49 -6.00 -38.64 -1.63
C PHE A 49 -5.00 -39.12 -2.68
N TRP A 50 -4.76 -40.43 -2.71
CA TRP A 50 -4.08 -41.12 -3.80
C TRP A 50 -4.98 -42.24 -4.29
N ASP A 51 -5.32 -42.22 -5.58
CA ASP A 51 -6.23 -43.21 -6.17
C ASP A 51 -5.46 -44.36 -6.85
N ASN A 52 -6.18 -45.45 -7.15
CA ASN A 52 -5.68 -46.62 -7.88
C ASN A 52 -4.59 -47.42 -7.16
N ILE A 53 -4.68 -47.52 -5.83
CA ILE A 53 -3.73 -48.24 -5.00
C ILE A 53 -4.33 -49.57 -4.56
N SER A 54 -3.77 -50.66 -5.07
CA SER A 54 -4.15 -52.02 -4.67
C SER A 54 -3.78 -52.31 -3.23
N GLY A 55 -4.59 -53.13 -2.56
CA GLY A 55 -4.35 -53.55 -1.18
C GLY A 55 -5.11 -52.69 -0.17
N ALA A 56 -5.00 -53.08 1.10
CA ALA A 56 -5.75 -52.49 2.20
C ALA A 56 -4.82 -52.10 3.37
N LYS A 57 -3.51 -51.99 3.09
CA LYS A 57 -2.51 -51.57 4.08
C LYS A 57 -2.05 -50.15 3.82
N VAL A 58 -1.86 -49.38 4.89
CA VAL A 58 -1.27 -48.03 4.83
C VAL A 58 0.07 -48.07 4.10
N ALA A 59 0.87 -49.12 4.34
CA ALA A 59 2.15 -49.34 3.65
C ALA A 59 2.02 -49.44 2.11
N ASP A 60 0.87 -49.86 1.58
CA ASP A 60 0.63 -49.97 0.14
C ASP A 60 0.62 -48.58 -0.52
N PHE A 61 0.23 -47.51 0.21
CA PHE A 61 0.22 -46.15 -0.33
C PHE A 61 1.41 -45.31 0.14
N THR A 62 1.89 -45.47 1.37
CA THR A 62 3.04 -44.70 1.85
C THR A 62 4.37 -45.14 1.24
N SER A 63 4.38 -46.20 0.43
CA SER A 63 5.55 -46.66 -0.34
C SER A 63 5.57 -46.18 -1.79
N LEU A 64 4.57 -45.40 -2.21
CA LEU A 64 4.53 -44.81 -3.54
C LEU A 64 5.59 -43.72 -3.67
N GLU A 65 6.19 -43.61 -4.85
CA GLU A 65 7.09 -42.51 -5.20
C GLU A 65 6.37 -41.15 -5.17
N SER A 66 5.05 -41.15 -5.36
CA SER A 66 4.20 -39.95 -5.29
C SER A 66 3.82 -39.54 -3.87
N TYR A 67 4.20 -40.30 -2.84
CA TYR A 67 3.89 -39.98 -1.45
C TYR A 67 5.11 -39.37 -0.75
N PRO A 68 4.96 -38.27 0.01
CA PRO A 68 3.72 -37.54 0.30
C PRO A 68 3.40 -36.42 -0.70
N ASP A 69 4.28 -36.11 -1.65
CA ASP A 69 4.29 -34.80 -2.32
C ASP A 69 3.38 -34.67 -3.56
N ASN A 70 2.77 -35.76 -4.03
CA ASN A 70 1.98 -35.74 -5.27
C ASN A 70 0.65 -36.50 -5.12
N PRO A 71 -0.31 -35.97 -4.33
CA PRO A 71 -1.64 -36.53 -4.23
C PRO A 71 -2.45 -36.36 -5.53
N THR A 72 -3.41 -37.25 -5.73
CA THR A 72 -4.40 -37.19 -6.83
C THR A 72 -5.45 -36.10 -6.58
N GLU A 73 -5.81 -35.85 -5.32
CA GLU A 73 -6.83 -34.86 -4.94
C GLU A 73 -6.52 -34.30 -3.54
N VAL A 74 -6.81 -33.02 -3.32
CA VAL A 74 -6.72 -32.35 -2.01
C VAL A 74 -8.08 -31.76 -1.68
N GLY A 75 -8.49 -31.91 -0.42
CA GLY A 75 -9.72 -31.34 0.12
C GLY A 75 -9.56 -30.89 1.57
N GLU A 76 -10.67 -30.49 2.16
CA GLU A 76 -10.75 -30.00 3.53
C GLU A 76 -11.80 -30.77 4.34
N LEU A 77 -11.56 -30.90 5.64
CA LEU A 77 -12.48 -31.46 6.61
C LEU A 77 -12.77 -30.46 7.72
N ASP A 78 -14.04 -30.29 8.07
CA ASP A 78 -14.51 -29.49 9.21
C ASP A 78 -14.58 -30.30 10.52
N SER A 79 -14.18 -31.56 10.48
CA SER A 79 -14.12 -32.51 11.60
C SER A 79 -13.25 -33.70 11.20
N LEU A 80 -12.61 -34.38 12.15
CA LEU A 80 -11.77 -35.56 11.84
C LEU A 80 -12.62 -36.80 11.56
N GLN A 81 -13.46 -36.71 10.54
CA GLN A 81 -14.34 -37.77 10.09
C GLN A 81 -14.57 -37.65 8.58
N LEU A 82 -14.35 -38.75 7.86
CA LEU A 82 -14.85 -38.89 6.50
C LEU A 82 -16.24 -39.54 6.56
N ARG A 83 -17.24 -38.83 6.02
CA ARG A 83 -18.64 -39.29 6.01
C ARG A 83 -19.00 -39.88 4.65
N GLY A 84 -19.37 -41.14 4.64
CA GLY A 84 -19.88 -41.82 3.45
C GLY A 84 -18.79 -42.42 2.59
N ASN A 85 -19.22 -43.12 1.54
CA ASN A 85 -18.34 -43.93 0.72
C ASN A 85 -17.75 -43.10 -0.44
N ARG A 86 -16.42 -42.90 -0.47
CA ARG A 86 -15.73 -42.11 -1.51
C ARG A 86 -15.47 -42.96 -2.75
N ALA A 87 -14.71 -44.04 -2.60
CA ALA A 87 -14.23 -44.88 -3.71
C ALA A 87 -13.60 -46.19 -3.20
N ASP A 88 -13.28 -47.12 -4.10
CA ASP A 88 -12.46 -48.29 -3.79
C ASP A 88 -10.98 -48.01 -4.11
N SER A 89 -10.06 -48.73 -3.44
CA SER A 89 -8.63 -48.78 -3.79
C SER A 89 -7.93 -47.41 -3.80
N TYR A 90 -8.06 -46.67 -2.71
CA TYR A 90 -7.36 -45.40 -2.51
C TYR A 90 -6.64 -45.36 -1.16
N GLY A 91 -5.76 -44.38 -0.99
CA GLY A 91 -5.17 -44.00 0.29
C GLY A 91 -5.51 -42.54 0.59
N ALA A 92 -5.66 -42.19 1.85
CA ALA A 92 -5.84 -40.82 2.29
C ALA A 92 -4.88 -40.46 3.43
N MET A 93 -4.40 -39.23 3.40
CA MET A 93 -3.66 -38.61 4.49
C MET A 93 -4.41 -37.38 4.94
N VAL A 94 -4.78 -37.30 6.22
CA VAL A 94 -5.30 -36.09 6.84
C VAL A 94 -4.22 -35.48 7.70
N GLN A 95 -4.05 -34.16 7.63
CA GLN A 95 -3.07 -33.45 8.45
C GLN A 95 -3.57 -32.07 8.88
N GLY A 96 -3.02 -31.59 9.99
CA GLY A 96 -3.31 -30.30 10.58
C GLY A 96 -2.84 -30.21 12.02
N PHE A 97 -3.42 -29.29 12.77
CA PHE A 97 -3.14 -29.12 14.19
C PHE A 97 -4.41 -29.29 15.02
N ILE A 98 -4.26 -29.92 16.19
CA ILE A 98 -5.27 -29.90 17.25
C ILE A 98 -4.86 -28.86 18.28
N VAL A 99 -5.80 -28.00 18.67
CA VAL A 99 -5.65 -26.98 19.71
C VAL A 99 -6.70 -27.22 20.79
N PRO A 100 -6.34 -27.73 21.98
CA PRO A 100 -7.31 -27.95 23.04
C PRO A 100 -7.69 -26.64 23.73
N GLU A 101 -8.95 -26.52 24.15
CA GLU A 101 -9.44 -25.37 24.92
C GLU A 101 -9.05 -25.46 26.40
N GLU A 102 -8.90 -26.67 26.94
CA GLU A 102 -8.56 -26.90 28.35
C GLU A 102 -7.25 -27.67 28.48
N THR A 103 -6.47 -27.33 29.51
CA THR A 103 -5.25 -28.10 29.84
C THR A 103 -5.66 -29.35 30.62
N GLY A 104 -5.18 -30.52 30.20
CA GLY A 104 -5.35 -31.74 30.99
C GLY A 104 -5.13 -33.04 30.23
N GLU A 105 -5.69 -34.11 30.78
CA GLU A 105 -5.53 -35.47 30.27
C GLU A 105 -6.53 -35.78 29.16
N TYR A 106 -6.03 -35.98 27.95
CA TYR A 106 -6.81 -36.37 26.78
C TYR A 106 -6.56 -37.83 26.41
N ARG A 107 -7.56 -38.44 25.78
CA ARG A 107 -7.46 -39.76 25.17
C ARG A 107 -8.12 -39.74 23.80
N PHE A 108 -7.40 -40.24 22.80
CA PHE A 108 -7.83 -40.29 21.41
C PHE A 108 -8.31 -41.70 21.04
N PHE A 109 -9.24 -41.72 20.09
CA PHE A 109 -9.88 -42.92 19.60
C PHE A 109 -9.98 -42.86 18.09
N VAL A 110 -9.69 -43.97 17.40
CA VAL A 110 -9.80 -44.04 15.93
C VAL A 110 -10.69 -45.19 15.51
N SER A 111 -11.57 -44.95 14.54
CA SER A 111 -12.29 -45.99 13.80
C SER A 111 -12.07 -45.77 12.31
N GLY A 112 -12.20 -46.85 11.56
CA GLY A 112 -12.12 -46.81 10.11
C GLY A 112 -12.30 -48.18 9.47
N ASP A 113 -12.67 -48.15 8.20
CA ASP A 113 -12.79 -49.24 7.25
C ASP A 113 -12.12 -48.74 5.99
N ASP A 114 -10.93 -49.18 5.59
CA ASP A 114 -10.09 -50.28 6.11
C ASP A 114 -9.01 -49.85 7.16
N GLU A 115 -7.71 -50.04 6.90
CA GLU A 115 -6.63 -49.80 7.87
C GLU A 115 -6.43 -48.30 8.09
N THR A 116 -6.49 -47.88 9.35
CA THR A 116 -6.36 -46.47 9.75
C THR A 116 -5.33 -46.32 10.85
N GLN A 117 -4.47 -45.31 10.74
CA GLN A 117 -3.43 -44.99 11.71
C GLN A 117 -3.55 -43.52 12.10
N PHE A 118 -3.63 -43.23 13.40
CA PHE A 118 -3.64 -41.86 13.92
C PHE A 118 -2.35 -41.60 14.67
N LEU A 119 -1.59 -40.64 14.15
CA LEU A 119 -0.35 -40.15 14.72
C LEU A 119 -0.60 -38.78 15.34
N LEU A 120 -0.05 -38.57 16.53
CA LEU A 120 -0.09 -37.29 17.22
C LEU A 120 1.32 -36.92 17.65
N SER A 121 1.69 -35.67 17.42
CA SER A 121 2.95 -35.10 17.85
C SER A 121 2.87 -34.58 19.29
N THR A 122 4.02 -34.48 19.94
CA THR A 122 4.16 -33.83 21.24
C THR A 122 4.12 -32.30 21.16
N ASP A 123 4.17 -31.74 19.95
CA ASP A 123 4.19 -30.30 19.66
C ASP A 123 3.70 -30.04 18.22
N ALA A 124 3.93 -28.85 17.68
CA ALA A 124 3.58 -28.49 16.31
C ALA A 124 4.51 -29.11 15.25
N ASN A 125 5.60 -29.79 15.62
CA ASN A 125 6.56 -30.34 14.66
C ASN A 125 6.11 -31.73 14.18
N PRO A 126 5.97 -31.98 12.86
CA PRO A 126 5.61 -33.29 12.32
C PRO A 126 6.63 -34.39 12.64
N GLU A 127 7.91 -34.06 12.80
CA GLU A 127 8.98 -35.03 13.13
C GLU A 127 8.78 -35.70 14.50
N ASN A 128 7.99 -35.08 15.38
CA ASN A 128 7.66 -35.60 16.70
C ASN A 128 6.37 -36.43 16.71
N ALA A 129 5.68 -36.57 15.57
CA ALA A 129 4.48 -37.39 15.45
C ALA A 129 4.77 -38.87 15.71
N ARG A 130 3.97 -39.49 16.61
CA ARG A 130 4.06 -40.92 16.90
C ARG A 130 2.68 -41.54 16.76
N LEU A 131 2.62 -42.79 16.32
CA LEU A 131 1.38 -43.57 16.27
C LEU A 131 0.80 -43.70 17.68
N VAL A 132 -0.40 -43.14 17.90
CA VAL A 132 -1.07 -43.18 19.21
C VAL A 132 -2.31 -44.08 19.21
N ALA A 133 -2.95 -44.28 18.07
CA ALA A 133 -4.07 -45.20 17.92
C ALA A 133 -4.14 -45.74 16.49
N SER A 134 -4.66 -46.95 16.31
CA SER A 134 -4.84 -47.55 14.99
C SER A 134 -5.99 -48.56 14.92
N VAL A 135 -6.48 -48.74 13.70
CA VAL A 135 -7.39 -49.81 13.31
C VAL A 135 -6.63 -50.68 12.30
N PRO A 136 -6.18 -51.89 12.68
CA PRO A 136 -5.33 -52.73 11.82
C PRO A 136 -6.08 -53.40 10.64
N SER A 137 -7.40 -53.27 10.62
CA SER A 137 -8.37 -53.81 9.67
C SER A 137 -9.67 -53.05 9.87
N TRP A 138 -10.67 -53.16 9.00
CA TRP A 138 -11.96 -52.52 9.18
C TRP A 138 -12.63 -52.63 10.56
N SER A 139 -13.42 -51.61 10.91
CA SER A 139 -14.25 -51.48 12.11
C SER A 139 -15.54 -50.74 11.77
N TYR A 140 -16.63 -50.95 12.51
CA TYR A 140 -17.86 -50.18 12.27
C TYR A 140 -17.66 -48.67 12.49
N PRO A 141 -18.42 -47.79 11.78
CA PRO A 141 -18.38 -46.35 11.98
C PRO A 141 -18.54 -45.96 13.46
N GLU A 142 -17.60 -45.14 13.95
CA GLU A 142 -17.53 -44.65 15.33
C GLU A 142 -17.51 -45.76 16.42
N ASN A 143 -17.18 -47.00 16.05
CA ASN A 143 -16.91 -48.07 17.01
C ASN A 143 -15.42 -48.11 17.36
N TYR A 144 -15.10 -47.55 18.52
CA TYR A 144 -13.74 -47.42 19.04
C TYR A 144 -13.28 -48.59 19.94
N THR A 145 -14.00 -49.71 19.93
CA THR A 145 -13.79 -50.81 20.90
C THR A 145 -13.56 -52.18 20.29
N GLN A 146 -13.54 -52.27 18.95
CA GLN A 146 -13.33 -53.52 18.23
C GLN A 146 -11.90 -54.04 18.37
N PHE A 147 -10.91 -53.13 18.35
CA PHE A 147 -9.51 -53.45 18.59
C PHE A 147 -8.96 -52.64 19.75
N SER A 148 -8.10 -53.26 20.57
CA SER A 148 -7.44 -52.56 21.68
C SER A 148 -6.52 -51.42 21.23
N ALA A 149 -6.05 -51.46 19.97
CA ALA A 149 -5.20 -50.43 19.39
C ALA A 149 -5.97 -49.15 19.00
N GLN A 150 -7.31 -49.18 18.97
CA GLN A 150 -8.13 -48.03 18.59
C GLN A 150 -8.10 -46.90 19.60
N THR A 151 -7.50 -47.11 20.77
CA THR A 151 -7.51 -46.16 21.88
C THR A 151 -6.08 -45.82 22.27
N SER A 152 -5.77 -44.53 22.37
CA SER A 152 -4.48 -44.07 22.84
C SER A 152 -4.28 -44.28 24.35
N GLY A 153 -3.03 -44.14 24.79
CA GLY A 153 -2.73 -43.80 26.18
C GLY A 153 -3.32 -42.44 26.57
N ILE A 154 -3.13 -42.06 27.83
CA ILE A 154 -3.40 -40.69 28.28
C ILE A 154 -2.29 -39.78 27.73
N ILE A 155 -2.69 -38.67 27.12
CA ILE A 155 -1.80 -37.65 26.57
C ILE A 155 -2.17 -36.33 27.24
N VAL A 156 -1.19 -35.68 27.86
CA VAL A 156 -1.40 -34.36 28.49
C VAL A 156 -1.24 -33.30 27.41
N LEU A 157 -2.30 -32.50 27.20
CA LEU A 157 -2.26 -31.38 26.28
C LEU A 157 -2.49 -30.07 27.04
N GLU A 158 -1.89 -29.00 26.55
CA GLU A 158 -1.97 -27.66 27.13
C GLU A 158 -2.90 -26.77 26.32
N SER A 159 -3.76 -26.01 27.01
CA SER A 159 -4.73 -25.09 26.40
C SER A 159 -4.04 -24.10 25.47
N GLY A 160 -4.56 -23.96 24.25
CA GLY A 160 -4.02 -23.04 23.24
C GLY A 160 -2.75 -23.51 22.53
N VAL A 161 -2.15 -24.64 22.92
CA VAL A 161 -0.96 -25.20 22.26
C VAL A 161 -1.36 -26.02 21.04
N ARG A 162 -0.63 -25.85 19.94
CA ARG A 162 -0.81 -26.62 18.69
C ARG A 162 -0.06 -27.94 18.76
N TYR A 163 -0.79 -29.02 18.49
CA TYR A 163 -0.23 -30.36 18.35
C TYR A 163 -0.46 -30.85 16.92
N TYR A 164 0.62 -31.11 16.18
CA TYR A 164 0.50 -31.69 14.84
C TYR A 164 -0.12 -33.07 14.94
N PHE A 165 -1.04 -33.38 14.03
CA PHE A 165 -1.55 -34.73 13.85
C PHE A 165 -1.48 -35.15 12.39
N GLN A 166 -1.41 -36.46 12.20
CA GLN A 166 -1.55 -37.08 10.88
C GLN A 166 -2.44 -38.31 11.01
N LEU A 167 -3.41 -38.45 10.13
CA LEU A 167 -4.18 -39.67 9.96
C LEU A 167 -3.84 -40.28 8.61
N LEU A 168 -3.41 -41.54 8.62
CA LEU A 168 -3.17 -42.33 7.42
C LEU A 168 -4.27 -43.38 7.30
N PHE A 169 -4.91 -43.42 6.15
CA PHE A 169 -6.06 -44.25 5.88
C PHE A 169 -5.85 -44.98 4.56
N LYS A 170 -6.11 -46.29 4.52
CA LYS A 170 -6.09 -47.07 3.29
C LYS A 170 -7.41 -47.79 3.12
N GLU A 171 -8.04 -47.55 1.98
CA GLU A 171 -9.25 -48.25 1.57
C GLU A 171 -8.97 -49.35 0.55
N GLY A 172 -9.48 -50.55 0.80
CA GLY A 172 -9.38 -51.69 -0.11
C GLY A 172 -10.55 -51.79 -1.07
N SER A 173 -11.73 -52.15 -0.55
CA SER A 173 -12.96 -52.34 -1.30
C SER A 173 -14.19 -52.23 -0.38
N TYR A 174 -15.32 -51.84 -0.94
CA TYR A 174 -16.64 -51.71 -0.31
C TYR A 174 -16.84 -50.40 0.45
N ASP A 175 -17.11 -50.46 1.75
CA ASP A 175 -17.51 -49.30 2.54
C ASP A 175 -16.29 -48.66 3.17
N ASP A 176 -16.10 -47.37 2.96
CA ASP A 176 -14.98 -46.61 3.50
C ASP A 176 -15.44 -45.55 4.49
N HIS A 177 -14.75 -45.49 5.63
CA HIS A 177 -14.85 -44.38 6.57
C HIS A 177 -13.61 -44.31 7.44
N PHE A 178 -13.43 -43.15 8.07
CA PHE A 178 -12.65 -43.06 9.29
C PHE A 178 -13.24 -42.00 10.21
N SER A 179 -12.93 -42.09 11.50
CA SER A 179 -13.15 -41.00 12.45
C SER A 179 -12.14 -41.02 13.58
N VAL A 180 -11.75 -39.83 14.03
CA VAL A 180 -10.97 -39.61 15.24
C VAL A 180 -11.84 -38.90 16.27
N ALA A 181 -12.04 -39.56 17.40
CA ALA A 181 -12.69 -38.99 18.56
C ALA A 181 -11.69 -38.77 19.70
N TRP A 182 -12.08 -37.93 20.64
CA TRP A 182 -11.32 -37.69 21.86
C TRP A 182 -12.24 -37.49 23.06
N GLU A 183 -11.70 -37.70 24.26
CA GLU A 183 -12.32 -37.34 25.53
C GLU A 183 -11.25 -36.65 26.40
N GLY A 184 -11.68 -35.73 27.28
CA GLY A 184 -10.77 -34.91 28.07
C GLY A 184 -11.48 -34.03 29.11
N PRO A 185 -10.79 -33.05 29.71
CA PRO A 185 -11.39 -32.09 30.63
C PRO A 185 -12.62 -31.42 30.03
N GLY A 186 -13.77 -31.51 30.71
CA GLY A 186 -15.04 -30.94 30.24
C GLY A 186 -15.66 -31.60 29.01
N LEU A 187 -15.04 -32.64 28.43
CA LEU A 187 -15.42 -33.21 27.14
C LEU A 187 -15.73 -34.72 27.23
N ASP A 188 -17.02 -35.05 27.10
CA ASP A 188 -17.44 -36.42 26.78
C ASP A 188 -16.94 -36.83 25.39
N ARG A 189 -16.68 -38.14 25.22
CA ARG A 189 -16.17 -38.71 23.97
C ARG A 189 -16.98 -38.26 22.75
N ARG A 190 -16.32 -37.59 21.83
CA ARG A 190 -16.90 -37.09 20.58
C ARG A 190 -15.84 -36.98 19.49
N VAL A 191 -16.26 -36.97 18.23
CA VAL A 191 -15.38 -36.67 17.08
C VAL A 191 -14.74 -35.29 17.28
N VAL A 192 -13.46 -35.16 16.93
CA VAL A 192 -12.75 -33.87 16.98
C VAL A 192 -13.35 -32.96 15.90
N SER A 193 -14.08 -31.93 16.31
CA SER A 193 -14.71 -30.97 15.41
C SER A 193 -13.75 -29.83 15.06
N GLY A 194 -14.09 -29.10 13.99
CA GLY A 194 -13.32 -27.98 13.45
C GLY A 194 -12.97 -26.91 14.47
N GLN A 195 -13.76 -26.74 15.54
CA GLN A 195 -13.46 -25.79 16.62
C GLN A 195 -12.11 -26.06 17.31
N TYR A 196 -11.60 -27.29 17.22
CA TYR A 196 -10.30 -27.69 17.76
C TYR A 196 -9.24 -27.90 16.67
N LEU A 197 -9.58 -27.69 15.40
CA LEU A 197 -8.72 -27.96 14.27
C LEU A 197 -8.18 -26.68 13.66
N HIS A 198 -6.93 -26.74 13.24
CA HIS A 198 -6.35 -25.77 12.33
C HIS A 198 -5.73 -26.47 11.13
N SER A 199 -5.87 -25.87 9.95
CA SER A 199 -5.42 -26.46 8.70
C SER A 199 -3.91 -26.63 8.67
N TRP A 200 -3.45 -27.54 7.83
CA TRP A 200 -2.04 -27.63 7.49
C TRP A 200 -1.65 -26.45 6.59
N GLY A 201 -1.25 -25.35 7.22
CA GLY A 201 -0.48 -24.26 6.62
C GLY A 201 0.89 -24.26 7.28
N ALA A 202 1.90 -23.71 6.61
CA ALA A 202 3.29 -23.80 7.06
C ALA A 202 3.42 -23.58 8.59
N PRO A 203 4.05 -24.50 9.37
CA PRO A 203 4.84 -24.00 10.47
C PRO A 203 5.91 -23.10 9.83
N LEU A 204 6.22 -21.96 10.44
CA LEU A 204 7.36 -21.11 10.01
C LEU A 204 8.69 -21.86 10.21
N TYR A 205 8.89 -23.01 9.53
CA TYR A 205 10.03 -23.92 9.57
C TYR A 205 10.46 -24.35 10.99
N PRO A 206 11.39 -25.31 11.15
CA PRO A 206 12.40 -25.15 12.19
C PRO A 206 13.14 -23.85 11.83
N LEU A 207 13.05 -22.82 12.66
CA LEU A 207 13.79 -21.57 12.48
C LEU A 207 15.30 -21.74 12.72
N ASP A 208 15.87 -22.90 12.41
CA ASP A 208 17.32 -23.01 12.37
C ASP A 208 17.85 -22.42 11.06
N ASP A 209 19.04 -21.84 11.17
CA ASP A 209 19.64 -21.07 10.08
C ASP A 209 19.90 -21.97 8.85
N ALA A 210 20.12 -23.27 9.06
CA ALA A 210 20.38 -24.23 8.00
C ALA A 210 19.13 -24.51 7.14
N SER A 211 17.95 -24.61 7.76
CA SER A 211 16.69 -24.87 7.05
C SER A 211 16.22 -23.63 6.28
N LYS A 212 16.39 -22.43 6.87
CA LYS A 212 16.15 -21.15 6.18
C LYS A 212 17.11 -20.97 5.00
N ALA A 213 18.39 -21.26 5.19
CA ALA A 213 19.39 -21.18 4.14
C ALA A 213 19.13 -22.22 3.04
N ALA A 214 18.78 -23.46 3.37
CA ALA A 214 18.49 -24.50 2.37
C ALA A 214 17.21 -24.20 1.57
N TYR A 215 16.17 -23.65 2.20
CA TYR A 215 14.95 -23.22 1.52
C TYR A 215 15.21 -22.02 0.60
N SER A 216 15.87 -20.98 1.13
CA SER A 216 16.30 -19.81 0.35
C SER A 216 17.20 -20.22 -0.82
N MET A 217 18.18 -21.10 -0.59
CA MET A 217 19.08 -21.60 -1.63
C MET A 217 18.37 -22.45 -2.67
N GLY A 218 17.45 -23.33 -2.25
CA GLY A 218 16.63 -24.13 -3.15
C GLY A 218 15.69 -23.29 -4.01
N TYR A 219 15.17 -22.19 -3.47
CA TYR A 219 14.39 -21.20 -4.22
C TYR A 219 15.27 -20.42 -5.21
N ARG A 220 16.41 -19.87 -4.75
CA ARG A 220 17.36 -19.10 -5.58
C ARG A 220 17.97 -19.90 -6.73
N VAL A 221 18.13 -21.21 -6.55
CA VAL A 221 18.81 -22.08 -7.51
C VAL A 221 17.85 -22.93 -8.35
N GLY A 222 16.78 -23.45 -7.73
CA GLY A 222 15.81 -24.31 -8.40
C GLY A 222 14.59 -23.58 -8.96
N TYR A 223 14.37 -22.33 -8.55
CA TYR A 223 13.17 -21.55 -8.80
C TYR A 223 13.51 -20.09 -9.08
N VAL A 224 14.54 -19.86 -9.90
CA VAL A 224 14.50 -18.65 -10.72
C VAL A 224 13.17 -18.74 -11.48
N ASP A 225 12.28 -17.79 -11.18
CA ASP A 225 10.95 -17.56 -11.73
C ASP A 225 10.62 -18.45 -12.94
N GLY A 226 9.48 -19.14 -12.93
CA GLY A 226 8.98 -19.99 -14.03
C GLY A 226 8.96 -19.33 -15.44
N ASN A 227 9.33 -18.05 -15.56
CA ASN A 227 9.67 -17.33 -16.77
C ASN A 227 11.04 -17.65 -17.41
N GLU A 228 12.06 -18.09 -16.66
CA GLU A 228 13.44 -18.20 -17.16
C GLU A 228 13.81 -19.55 -17.81
N ASN A 229 12.83 -20.46 -17.91
CA ASN A 229 12.88 -21.66 -18.75
C ASN A 229 14.10 -22.58 -18.49
N LEU A 230 14.65 -22.55 -17.28
CA LEU A 230 15.74 -23.42 -16.86
C LEU A 230 15.28 -24.87 -16.67
N SER A 231 16.17 -25.81 -16.96
CA SER A 231 15.95 -27.22 -16.65
C SER A 231 16.22 -27.47 -15.16
N PHE A 232 15.25 -28.08 -14.46
CA PHE A 232 15.42 -28.48 -13.06
C PHE A 232 16.66 -29.38 -12.88
N ASN A 233 17.60 -28.96 -12.03
CA ASN A 233 18.77 -29.74 -11.65
C ASN A 233 18.57 -30.37 -10.25
N PRO A 234 18.48 -31.71 -10.14
CA PRO A 234 18.27 -32.39 -8.85
C PRO A 234 19.54 -32.53 -8.00
N GLN A 235 20.70 -32.07 -8.47
CA GLN A 235 21.98 -32.21 -7.76
C GLN A 235 22.08 -31.22 -6.60
N TYR A 236 22.36 -31.73 -5.39
CA TYR A 236 22.56 -30.92 -4.18
C TYR A 236 23.88 -31.28 -3.46
N PRO A 237 24.69 -30.29 -3.02
CA PRO A 237 24.53 -28.87 -3.29
C PRO A 237 24.63 -28.56 -4.80
N PRO A 238 24.10 -27.41 -5.26
CA PRO A 238 24.20 -27.01 -6.65
C PRO A 238 25.67 -26.88 -7.08
N THR A 239 25.92 -27.03 -8.38
CA THR A 239 27.27 -26.90 -8.93
C THR A 239 27.71 -25.44 -8.90
N ASP A 240 28.96 -25.24 -8.52
CA ASP A 240 29.73 -23.99 -8.57
C ASP A 240 31.06 -24.40 -9.24
N GLU A 241 31.13 -24.24 -10.56
CA GLU A 241 32.20 -24.81 -11.41
C GLU A 241 33.55 -24.10 -11.20
N ASP A 242 33.57 -22.82 -10.84
CA ASP A 242 34.79 -22.03 -10.63
C ASP A 242 35.08 -21.59 -9.18
N GLN A 243 34.19 -21.90 -8.25
CA GLN A 243 34.35 -21.76 -6.78
C GLN A 243 34.42 -20.32 -6.30
N ASP A 244 33.67 -19.41 -6.92
CA ASP A 244 33.56 -18.02 -6.46
C ASP A 244 32.39 -17.78 -5.48
N GLY A 245 31.50 -18.78 -5.31
CA GLY A 245 30.37 -18.74 -4.39
C GLY A 245 29.03 -18.42 -5.06
N LEU A 246 29.02 -18.16 -6.37
CA LEU A 246 27.84 -18.21 -7.21
C LEU A 246 27.63 -19.65 -7.73
N TYR A 247 26.38 -20.01 -8.02
CA TYR A 247 26.08 -21.33 -8.57
C TYR A 247 25.77 -21.22 -10.06
N ASP A 248 26.26 -22.19 -10.85
CA ASP A 248 26.23 -22.18 -12.32
C ASP A 248 24.86 -21.80 -12.91
N ASN A 249 23.79 -22.27 -12.29
CA ASN A 249 22.42 -22.06 -12.76
C ASN A 249 21.92 -20.62 -12.51
N TRP A 250 22.38 -19.97 -11.44
CA TRP A 250 22.07 -18.57 -11.18
C TRP A 250 22.87 -17.71 -12.15
N GLU A 251 24.18 -17.95 -12.26
CA GLU A 251 25.06 -17.28 -13.21
C GLU A 251 24.54 -17.33 -14.65
N VAL A 252 24.05 -18.50 -15.10
CA VAL A 252 23.49 -18.66 -16.46
C VAL A 252 22.23 -17.82 -16.70
N VAL A 253 21.36 -17.66 -15.70
CA VAL A 253 20.17 -16.79 -15.82
C VAL A 253 20.59 -15.34 -15.89
N MET A 254 21.53 -15.01 -15.01
CA MET A 254 22.05 -13.67 -14.79
C MET A 254 23.04 -13.23 -15.89
N GLY A 255 23.31 -14.10 -16.87
CA GLY A 255 24.18 -13.81 -18.00
C GLY A 255 25.68 -13.77 -17.67
N LEU A 256 26.06 -14.28 -16.50
CA LEU A 256 27.43 -14.49 -16.04
C LEU A 256 28.02 -15.79 -16.64
N ASP A 257 29.33 -15.99 -16.54
CA ASP A 257 30.03 -17.19 -17.03
C ASP A 257 30.44 -18.10 -15.87
N PRO A 258 29.83 -19.30 -15.71
CA PRO A 258 30.16 -20.29 -14.66
C PRO A 258 31.61 -20.80 -14.60
N ARG A 259 32.50 -20.22 -15.41
CA ARG A 259 33.91 -20.56 -15.47
C ARG A 259 34.83 -19.37 -15.20
N ASP A 260 34.26 -18.19 -14.98
CA ASP A 260 35.00 -16.95 -14.73
C ASP A 260 34.72 -16.37 -13.34
N SER A 261 35.35 -16.96 -12.33
CA SER A 261 35.36 -16.51 -10.92
C SER A 261 35.58 -15.01 -10.63
N GLY A 262 35.97 -14.22 -11.64
CA GLY A 262 36.07 -12.77 -11.53
C GLY A 262 34.74 -12.03 -11.65
N ASP A 263 33.72 -12.63 -12.26
CA ASP A 263 32.44 -11.99 -12.54
C ASP A 263 31.50 -11.94 -11.32
N ALA A 264 31.71 -12.79 -10.31
CA ALA A 264 31.13 -12.60 -8.97
C ALA A 264 31.46 -11.24 -8.34
N ASN A 265 32.57 -10.60 -8.74
CA ASN A 265 32.95 -9.25 -8.29
C ASN A 265 32.61 -8.16 -9.31
N SER A 266 31.85 -8.49 -10.36
CA SER A 266 31.34 -7.52 -11.32
C SER A 266 30.09 -6.83 -10.77
N ASP A 267 29.82 -5.63 -11.28
CA ASP A 267 28.66 -4.78 -10.96
C ASP A 267 28.03 -4.43 -12.33
N PRO A 268 27.14 -5.30 -12.86
CA PRO A 268 26.70 -5.19 -14.25
C PRO A 268 25.71 -4.04 -14.50
N ASP A 269 24.93 -3.61 -13.50
CA ASP A 269 23.95 -2.53 -13.59
C ASP A 269 24.43 -1.19 -12.97
N ASN A 270 25.56 -1.18 -12.28
CA ASN A 270 26.23 -0.01 -11.69
C ASN A 270 25.48 0.62 -10.53
N ASP A 271 24.86 -0.22 -9.68
CA ASP A 271 24.18 0.20 -8.46
C ASP A 271 25.07 0.14 -7.20
N PHE A 272 26.35 -0.28 -7.37
CA PHE A 272 27.37 -0.51 -6.34
C PHE A 272 27.28 -1.84 -5.57
N LEU A 273 26.41 -2.76 -5.96
CA LEU A 273 26.45 -4.13 -5.51
C LEU A 273 27.25 -5.00 -6.49
N THR A 274 27.98 -5.97 -5.94
CA THR A 274 28.58 -7.01 -6.80
C THR A 274 27.57 -8.10 -7.08
N ALA A 275 27.72 -8.85 -8.17
CA ALA A 275 26.88 -10.02 -8.46
C ALA A 275 26.81 -11.01 -7.26
N ALA A 276 27.90 -11.13 -6.48
CA ALA A 276 27.90 -11.91 -5.24
C ALA A 276 27.06 -11.29 -4.11
N ASP A 277 27.05 -9.97 -3.98
CA ASP A 277 26.20 -9.25 -3.01
C ASP A 277 24.72 -9.41 -3.39
N GLU A 278 24.40 -9.28 -4.66
CA GLU A 278 23.02 -9.43 -5.16
C GLU A 278 22.51 -10.85 -5.03
N PHE A 279 23.36 -11.84 -5.33
CA PHE A 279 23.05 -13.23 -5.02
C PHE A 279 22.75 -13.44 -3.52
N ALA A 280 23.46 -12.73 -2.64
CA ALA A 280 23.23 -12.80 -1.20
C ALA A 280 21.92 -12.11 -0.78
N LEU A 281 21.60 -10.95 -1.37
CA LEU A 281 20.40 -10.16 -1.10
C LEU A 281 19.14 -10.76 -1.73
N GLY A 282 19.28 -11.46 -2.86
CA GLY A 282 18.16 -11.97 -3.66
C GLY A 282 17.67 -10.98 -4.72
N THR A 283 18.48 -9.96 -5.01
CA THR A 283 18.26 -8.95 -6.05
C THR A 283 18.80 -9.42 -7.40
N ARG A 284 18.73 -8.58 -8.43
CA ARG A 284 19.08 -8.92 -9.83
C ARG A 284 20.22 -8.05 -10.34
N GLU A 285 21.30 -8.69 -10.77
CA GLU A 285 22.55 -8.11 -11.28
C GLU A 285 22.47 -7.28 -12.54
N ASN A 286 21.33 -7.31 -13.20
CA ASN A 286 21.09 -6.55 -14.42
C ASN A 286 19.98 -5.53 -14.24
N MET A 287 19.52 -5.30 -13.01
CA MET A 287 18.38 -4.48 -12.67
C MET A 287 18.64 -3.76 -11.35
N ALA A 288 19.16 -2.53 -11.48
CA ALA A 288 19.60 -1.70 -10.37
C ALA A 288 18.53 -1.40 -9.30
N ASP A 289 17.26 -1.70 -9.54
CA ASP A 289 16.10 -1.47 -8.66
C ASP A 289 15.18 -2.68 -8.86
N THR A 290 15.32 -3.69 -7.99
CA THR A 290 14.72 -5.01 -8.17
C THR A 290 13.21 -4.99 -7.96
N ASP A 291 12.71 -4.20 -6.99
CA ASP A 291 11.29 -4.14 -6.65
C ASP A 291 10.53 -3.01 -7.37
N GLY A 292 11.24 -2.09 -8.00
CA GLY A 292 10.73 -1.08 -8.90
C GLY A 292 10.13 0.14 -8.20
N ASP A 293 10.57 0.46 -6.98
CA ASP A 293 10.05 1.58 -6.21
C ASP A 293 10.75 2.93 -6.51
N GLY A 294 11.87 2.89 -7.22
CA GLY A 294 12.64 4.04 -7.65
C GLY A 294 13.93 4.30 -6.85
N ILE A 295 14.21 3.52 -5.80
CA ILE A 295 15.48 3.52 -5.08
C ILE A 295 16.31 2.31 -5.55
N PRO A 296 17.60 2.48 -5.90
CA PRO A 296 18.42 1.34 -6.30
C PRO A 296 18.76 0.38 -5.16
N ASP A 297 18.90 -0.92 -5.46
CA ASP A 297 19.17 -1.99 -4.49
C ASP A 297 20.42 -1.68 -3.64
N GLY A 298 21.49 -1.17 -4.28
CA GLY A 298 22.71 -0.76 -3.59
C GLY A 298 22.55 0.45 -2.65
N VAL A 299 21.63 1.36 -2.93
CA VAL A 299 21.28 2.48 -2.06
C VAL A 299 20.49 1.97 -0.86
N GLU A 300 19.48 1.14 -1.11
CA GLU A 300 18.69 0.51 -0.06
C GLU A 300 19.57 -0.31 0.89
N PHE A 301 20.49 -1.10 0.34
CA PHE A 301 21.47 -1.85 1.12
C PHE A 301 22.34 -0.93 2.00
N ALA A 302 22.79 0.22 1.48
CA ALA A 302 23.59 1.17 2.22
C ALA A 302 22.83 1.79 3.41
N TYR A 303 21.54 2.08 3.23
CA TYR A 303 20.66 2.66 4.25
C TYR A 303 19.90 1.62 5.10
N LYS A 304 20.08 0.32 4.80
CA LYS A 304 19.42 -0.82 5.46
C LYS A 304 17.90 -0.87 5.26
N LEU A 305 17.46 -0.38 4.11
CA LEU A 305 16.16 -0.68 3.54
C LEU A 305 16.17 -2.11 2.96
N ASP A 306 15.02 -2.61 2.54
CA ASP A 306 14.84 -3.97 1.99
C ASP A 306 14.60 -3.89 0.47
N PRO A 307 15.62 -4.20 -0.38
CA PRO A 307 15.56 -4.18 -1.86
C PRO A 307 14.49 -5.05 -2.54
N LEU A 308 13.64 -5.69 -1.74
CA LEU A 308 12.56 -6.58 -2.17
C LEU A 308 11.19 -6.12 -1.62
N ASP A 309 11.12 -4.99 -0.91
CA ASP A 309 9.91 -4.42 -0.33
C ASP A 309 9.68 -2.96 -0.74
N SER A 310 9.07 -2.79 -1.92
CA SER A 310 8.72 -1.50 -2.53
C SER A 310 7.91 -0.52 -1.65
N SER A 311 7.40 -0.99 -0.51
CA SER A 311 6.65 -0.16 0.41
C SER A 311 7.54 0.71 1.29
N ASP A 312 8.83 0.37 1.44
CA ASP A 312 9.75 1.12 2.28
C ASP A 312 10.30 2.40 1.63
N ALA A 313 10.28 2.54 0.31
CA ALA A 313 10.45 3.83 -0.37
C ALA A 313 9.49 4.92 0.15
N ASN A 314 8.29 4.53 0.56
CA ASN A 314 7.27 5.46 1.07
C ASN A 314 7.33 5.62 2.60
N GLN A 315 8.24 4.93 3.27
CA GLN A 315 8.51 5.13 4.69
C GLN A 315 9.43 6.33 4.88
N ASP A 316 9.49 6.78 6.13
CA ASP A 316 10.27 7.92 6.58
C ASP A 316 11.29 7.36 7.60
N LEU A 317 12.52 7.11 7.12
CA LEU A 317 13.55 6.38 7.88
C LEU A 317 14.05 7.19 9.09
N ASP A 318 14.11 8.51 8.97
CA ASP A 318 14.70 9.40 9.98
C ASP A 318 13.67 10.25 10.76
N GLY A 319 12.42 10.29 10.30
CA GLY A 319 11.28 10.92 10.96
C GLY A 319 11.13 12.42 10.67
N ASP A 320 11.74 12.94 9.61
CA ASP A 320 11.67 14.36 9.25
C ASP A 320 10.40 14.73 8.45
N GLY A 321 9.66 13.72 7.97
CA GLY A 321 8.42 13.85 7.22
C GLY A 321 8.56 13.75 5.69
N ALA A 322 9.77 13.57 5.15
CA ALA A 322 10.01 13.15 3.78
C ALA A 322 9.98 11.62 3.67
N SER A 323 9.62 11.10 2.50
CA SER A 323 9.77 9.65 2.25
C SER A 323 11.17 9.34 1.75
N ASN A 324 11.68 8.13 2.02
CA ASN A 324 12.99 7.67 1.56
C ASN A 324 13.20 7.90 0.06
N LEU A 325 12.14 7.73 -0.75
CA LEU A 325 12.17 8.02 -2.20
C LEU A 325 12.30 9.51 -2.49
N ASP A 326 11.58 10.37 -1.78
CA ASP A 326 11.69 11.82 -1.93
C ASP A 326 13.10 12.31 -1.59
N GLU A 327 13.71 11.74 -0.55
CA GLU A 327 15.09 12.05 -0.15
C GLU A 327 16.11 11.58 -1.19
N TYR A 328 15.96 10.33 -1.68
CA TYR A 328 16.81 9.80 -2.75
C TYR A 328 16.73 10.65 -4.02
N LEU A 329 15.53 11.04 -4.44
CA LEU A 329 15.31 11.91 -5.60
C LEU A 329 15.80 13.34 -5.35
N GLY A 330 15.70 13.82 -4.11
CA GLY A 330 16.21 15.11 -3.65
C GLY A 330 17.72 15.13 -3.44
N ASN A 331 18.39 13.97 -3.55
CA ASN A 331 19.81 13.78 -3.30
C ASN A 331 20.23 14.27 -1.89
N THR A 332 19.40 13.92 -0.91
CA THR A 332 19.65 14.12 0.52
C THR A 332 19.88 12.77 1.22
N ALA A 333 20.38 12.80 2.45
CA ALA A 333 20.72 11.58 3.19
C ALA A 333 19.50 11.01 3.92
N LEU A 334 19.08 9.80 3.52
CA LEU A 334 17.89 9.10 4.06
C LEU A 334 17.92 8.82 5.58
N ASP A 335 19.06 9.01 6.23
CA ASP A 335 19.26 8.74 7.66
C ASP A 335 19.65 9.97 8.49
N ASP A 336 19.52 11.17 7.92
CA ASP A 336 19.87 12.44 8.57
C ASP A 336 18.68 13.42 8.58
N PRO A 337 17.96 13.56 9.71
CA PRO A 337 16.72 14.36 9.77
C PRO A 337 16.97 15.88 9.66
N ASP A 338 18.25 16.29 9.59
CA ASP A 338 18.65 17.67 9.29
C ASP A 338 18.95 17.89 7.78
N ASP A 339 18.88 16.85 6.94
CA ASP A 339 19.14 16.82 5.49
C ASP A 339 17.92 16.26 4.72
N PHE A 340 16.88 17.07 4.60
CA PHE A 340 15.62 16.71 3.92
C PHE A 340 15.55 17.29 2.49
N PRO A 341 14.84 16.62 1.57
CA PRO A 341 14.63 17.09 0.21
C PRO A 341 13.82 18.39 0.24
N GLU A 342 14.29 19.40 -0.50
CA GLU A 342 13.47 20.58 -0.77
C GLU A 342 12.26 20.15 -1.64
N VAL A 343 11.15 19.80 -1.00
CA VAL A 343 9.89 19.53 -1.69
C VAL A 343 9.56 20.79 -2.50
N ALA A 344 9.55 20.68 -3.82
CA ALA A 344 9.20 21.77 -4.72
C ALA A 344 7.83 22.32 -4.28
N PRO A 345 7.66 23.66 -4.19
CA PRO A 345 6.48 24.18 -3.54
C PRO A 345 5.21 23.65 -4.17
N ALA A 346 4.21 23.30 -3.35
CA ALA A 346 2.89 22.99 -3.85
C ALA A 346 2.40 24.17 -4.71
N HIS A 347 2.41 24.02 -6.02
CA HIS A 347 2.00 25.07 -6.94
C HIS A 347 0.50 24.97 -7.17
N LEU A 348 -0.23 26.03 -6.83
CA LEU A 348 -1.66 26.14 -7.08
C LEU A 348 -1.89 26.66 -8.49
N LYS A 349 -2.82 26.03 -9.20
CA LYS A 349 -3.29 26.47 -10.52
C LYS A 349 -3.87 27.89 -10.45
N GLY A 350 -3.48 28.76 -11.37
CA GLY A 350 -3.84 30.18 -11.41
C GLY A 350 -2.85 31.08 -10.66
N PHE A 351 -3.25 32.34 -10.43
CA PHE A 351 -2.41 33.34 -9.77
C PHE A 351 -2.65 33.39 -8.25
N ALA A 352 -1.63 33.76 -7.48
CA ALA A 352 -1.81 34.23 -6.10
C ALA A 352 -2.08 35.76 -6.12
N GLY A 353 -3.29 36.18 -5.74
CA GLY A 353 -3.70 37.58 -5.70
C GLY A 353 -3.55 38.21 -4.30
N GLN A 354 -2.63 39.16 -4.16
CA GLN A 354 -2.41 39.95 -2.95
C GLN A 354 -3.20 41.26 -3.02
N TYR A 355 -4.07 41.49 -2.04
CA TYR A 355 -4.97 42.64 -2.02
C TYR A 355 -4.55 43.67 -0.99
N PHE A 356 -4.59 44.95 -1.38
CA PHE A 356 -4.16 46.07 -0.55
C PHE A 356 -5.17 47.22 -0.62
N SER A 357 -5.25 47.99 0.46
CA SER A 357 -5.85 49.32 0.40
C SER A 357 -4.85 50.35 -0.14
N GLY A 358 -5.35 51.45 -0.70
CA GLY A 358 -4.56 52.47 -1.36
C GLY A 358 -4.20 52.10 -2.81
N MET A 359 -3.62 53.05 -3.54
CA MET A 359 -3.25 52.87 -4.97
C MET A 359 -1.77 52.51 -5.16
N GLU A 360 -1.04 52.31 -4.07
CA GLU A 360 0.41 52.08 -4.06
C GLU A 360 0.72 51.04 -2.95
N PHE A 361 -0.07 49.96 -2.88
CA PHE A 361 0.12 48.85 -1.94
C PHE A 361 0.24 49.31 -0.47
N VAL A 362 -0.63 50.25 -0.04
CA VAL A 362 -0.44 51.01 1.21
C VAL A 362 -0.63 50.16 2.45
N GLN A 363 -1.63 49.29 2.46
CA GLN A 363 -1.86 48.37 3.58
C GLN A 363 -2.34 47.04 3.03
N PHE A 364 -1.58 45.98 3.27
CA PHE A 364 -1.96 44.62 2.93
C PHE A 364 -3.22 44.18 3.69
N TYR A 365 -4.09 43.47 2.98
CA TYR A 365 -5.34 42.94 3.51
C TYR A 365 -5.33 41.41 3.55
N THR A 366 -5.10 40.76 2.40
CA THR A 366 -5.07 39.29 2.31
C THR A 366 -4.46 38.82 1.00
N THR A 367 -4.09 37.55 0.95
CA THR A 367 -3.72 36.83 -0.27
C THR A 367 -4.79 35.77 -0.59
N ARG A 368 -5.19 35.70 -1.86
CA ARG A 368 -6.12 34.68 -2.39
C ARG A 368 -5.37 33.80 -3.40
N PRO A 369 -5.24 32.50 -3.17
CA PRO A 369 -4.61 31.62 -4.14
C PRO A 369 -5.56 31.24 -5.29
N GLY A 370 -4.98 30.80 -6.39
CA GLY A 370 -5.67 30.16 -7.51
C GLY A 370 -6.68 31.02 -8.25
N GLU A 371 -6.35 32.30 -8.47
CA GLU A 371 -7.23 33.24 -9.15
C GLU A 371 -7.04 33.25 -10.66
N ASN A 372 -8.17 33.32 -11.38
CA ASN A 372 -8.20 33.77 -12.76
C ASN A 372 -8.51 35.27 -12.80
N ILE A 373 -7.64 36.07 -13.42
CA ILE A 373 -7.79 37.52 -13.50
C ILE A 373 -8.82 37.88 -14.58
N GLN A 374 -10.11 37.76 -14.22
CA GLN A 374 -11.27 38.12 -15.06
C GLN A 374 -12.29 38.89 -14.22
N PHE A 375 -11.84 39.98 -13.59
CA PHE A 375 -12.61 40.74 -12.62
C PHE A 375 -13.29 41.96 -13.24
N ASN A 376 -14.56 42.10 -12.92
CA ASN A 376 -15.34 43.31 -13.16
C ASN A 376 -16.16 43.60 -11.89
N TRP A 377 -15.58 44.39 -11.00
CA TRP A 377 -16.22 44.76 -9.73
C TRP A 377 -17.24 45.88 -9.91
N ALA A 378 -17.32 46.48 -11.11
CA ALA A 378 -18.11 47.68 -11.36
C ALA A 378 -17.84 48.71 -10.26
N ARG A 379 -18.82 49.03 -9.41
CA ARG A 379 -18.70 50.04 -8.33
C ARG A 379 -18.74 49.41 -6.94
N GLU A 380 -18.36 48.15 -6.84
CA GLU A 380 -18.32 47.41 -5.58
C GLU A 380 -16.88 47.17 -5.15
N ALA A 381 -16.68 46.93 -3.85
CA ALA A 381 -15.39 46.53 -3.34
C ALA A 381 -15.05 45.10 -3.78
N PRO A 382 -13.76 44.76 -3.94
CA PRO A 382 -13.36 43.40 -4.32
C PRO A 382 -13.79 42.34 -3.30
N MET A 383 -13.87 42.71 -2.02
CA MET A 383 -14.40 41.90 -0.94
C MET A 383 -14.78 42.76 0.27
N GLU A 384 -15.50 42.16 1.23
CA GLU A 384 -15.79 42.81 2.51
C GLU A 384 -14.50 43.21 3.23
N GLY A 385 -14.44 44.46 3.70
CA GLY A 385 -13.30 45.02 4.44
C GLY A 385 -12.31 45.83 3.59
N LEU A 386 -12.32 45.68 2.26
CA LEU A 386 -11.60 46.59 1.35
C LEU A 386 -12.48 47.76 0.92
N PRO A 387 -11.88 48.93 0.63
CA PRO A 387 -12.64 50.07 0.14
C PRO A 387 -13.12 49.83 -1.30
N VAL A 388 -14.26 50.45 -1.66
CA VAL A 388 -14.81 50.40 -3.03
C VAL A 388 -13.86 51.04 -4.04
N ASP A 389 -13.29 52.18 -3.67
CA ASP A 389 -12.33 52.92 -4.48
C ASP A 389 -10.98 52.95 -3.75
N ARG A 390 -9.88 53.21 -4.47
CA ARG A 390 -8.53 53.35 -3.89
C ARG A 390 -8.05 52.06 -3.22
N PHE A 391 -8.03 50.98 -4.00
CA PHE A 391 -7.40 49.72 -3.65
C PHE A 391 -6.43 49.31 -4.76
N SER A 392 -5.54 48.37 -4.45
CA SER A 392 -4.58 47.83 -5.41
C SER A 392 -4.44 46.33 -5.21
N VAL A 393 -4.09 45.62 -6.28
CA VAL A 393 -3.92 44.16 -6.27
C VAL A 393 -2.63 43.82 -7.02
N ARG A 394 -1.89 42.85 -6.49
CA ARG A 394 -0.74 42.23 -7.16
C ARG A 394 -1.04 40.74 -7.34
N TRP A 395 -1.07 40.29 -8.58
CA TRP A 395 -1.17 38.86 -8.91
C TRP A 395 0.20 38.34 -9.32
N ILE A 396 0.62 37.26 -8.67
CA ILE A 396 1.92 36.62 -8.87
C ILE A 396 1.66 35.19 -9.37
N GLY A 397 2.44 34.77 -10.36
CA GLY A 397 2.46 33.40 -10.84
C GLY A 397 3.58 33.16 -11.84
N GLN A 398 3.65 31.96 -12.36
CA GLN A 398 4.56 31.54 -13.41
C GLN A 398 3.75 30.92 -14.55
N PHE A 399 4.11 31.27 -15.78
CA PHE A 399 3.47 30.74 -16.99
C PHE A 399 4.37 29.70 -17.63
N GLU A 400 3.81 28.51 -17.85
CA GLU A 400 4.45 27.43 -18.60
C GLU A 400 3.94 27.44 -20.04
N ALA A 401 4.84 27.51 -21.02
CA ALA A 401 4.46 27.54 -22.42
C ALA A 401 3.87 26.17 -22.85
N PRO A 402 2.58 26.08 -23.25
CA PRO A 402 1.85 24.81 -23.40
C PRO A 402 2.22 23.98 -24.65
N HIS A 403 3.32 24.32 -25.32
CA HIS A 403 3.72 23.67 -26.57
C HIS A 403 4.93 22.77 -26.34
N SER A 404 4.96 21.64 -27.04
CA SER A 404 5.93 20.56 -26.81
C SER A 404 7.17 20.58 -27.70
N SER A 405 7.30 21.56 -28.62
CA SER A 405 8.53 21.71 -29.42
C SER A 405 8.67 23.06 -30.12
N GLY A 406 9.93 23.49 -30.27
CA GLY A 406 10.32 24.72 -30.95
C GLY A 406 9.98 25.98 -30.16
N THR A 407 9.95 27.11 -30.84
CA THR A 407 9.62 28.42 -30.26
C THR A 407 8.25 28.89 -30.73
N ARG A 408 7.42 29.43 -29.83
CA ARG A 408 6.15 30.09 -30.15
C ARG A 408 6.06 31.50 -29.57
N SER A 409 5.27 32.36 -30.22
CA SER A 409 5.04 33.73 -29.75
C SER A 409 3.71 33.83 -29.03
N TYR A 410 3.72 34.36 -27.81
CA TYR A 410 2.55 34.57 -26.97
C TYR A 410 2.32 36.07 -26.76
N ARG A 411 1.06 36.51 -26.86
CA ARG A 411 0.66 37.87 -26.50
C ARG A 411 0.00 37.89 -25.13
N PHE A 412 0.58 38.64 -24.21
CA PHE A 412 0.07 38.87 -22.87
C PHE A 412 -0.65 40.22 -22.87
N SER A 413 -1.92 40.24 -22.47
CA SER A 413 -2.74 41.45 -22.51
C SER A 413 -3.43 41.71 -21.19
N VAL A 414 -3.31 42.93 -20.68
CA VAL A 414 -3.98 43.42 -19.47
C VAL A 414 -4.97 44.52 -19.83
N ARG A 415 -6.23 44.36 -19.45
CA ARG A 415 -7.28 45.37 -19.58
C ARG A 415 -7.71 45.82 -18.19
N THR A 416 -7.44 47.09 -17.88
CA THR A 416 -7.77 47.66 -16.57
C THR A 416 -8.43 49.02 -16.65
N ASP A 417 -9.27 49.27 -15.65
CA ASP A 417 -9.80 50.57 -15.20
C ASP A 417 -9.53 50.58 -13.69
N ASP A 418 -8.55 51.29 -13.13
CA ASP A 418 -7.62 52.26 -13.73
C ASP A 418 -6.27 51.65 -14.22
N GLY A 419 -5.23 51.74 -13.39
CA GLY A 419 -3.83 51.59 -13.79
C GLY A 419 -3.31 50.17 -13.68
N ALA A 420 -2.31 49.82 -14.48
CA ALA A 420 -1.68 48.49 -14.46
C ALA A 420 -0.18 48.53 -14.73
N ARG A 421 0.53 47.54 -14.16
CA ARG A 421 1.85 47.10 -14.61
C ARG A 421 1.86 45.61 -14.91
N LEU A 422 2.67 45.22 -15.88
CA LEU A 422 2.94 43.82 -16.21
C LEU A 422 4.43 43.59 -16.24
N TYR A 423 4.88 42.57 -15.52
CA TYR A 423 6.24 42.06 -15.55
C TYR A 423 6.22 40.67 -16.16
N LEU A 424 7.13 40.41 -17.09
CA LEU A 424 7.35 39.10 -17.71
C LEU A 424 8.84 38.80 -17.64
N ASP A 425 9.20 37.67 -17.03
CA ASP A 425 10.62 37.32 -16.81
C ASP A 425 11.36 38.42 -16.02
N SER A 426 10.69 38.93 -14.98
CA SER A 426 11.13 40.05 -14.12
C SER A 426 11.37 41.39 -14.84
N GLU A 427 11.09 41.49 -16.16
CA GLU A 427 11.15 42.73 -16.92
C GLU A 427 9.80 43.47 -16.91
N LEU A 428 9.79 44.75 -16.53
CA LEU A 428 8.62 45.63 -16.65
C LEU A 428 8.28 45.92 -18.12
N VAL A 429 7.32 45.20 -18.68
CA VAL A 429 6.91 45.33 -20.09
C VAL A 429 5.74 46.29 -20.32
N ILE A 430 4.86 46.44 -19.33
CA ILE A 430 3.77 47.43 -19.36
C ILE A 430 3.88 48.29 -18.11
N ASP A 431 4.08 49.60 -18.29
CA ASP A 431 4.04 50.58 -17.20
C ASP A 431 2.97 51.64 -17.48
N ARG A 432 1.76 51.39 -16.98
CA ARG A 432 0.59 52.27 -17.16
C ARG A 432 -0.10 52.52 -15.83
N TRP A 433 0.67 52.98 -14.86
CA TRP A 433 0.20 53.37 -13.54
C TRP A 433 -0.42 54.78 -13.52
N VAL A 434 -1.54 54.94 -14.26
CA VAL A 434 -2.23 56.23 -14.45
C VAL A 434 -3.75 56.05 -14.48
N ASN A 435 -4.48 57.06 -13.99
CA ASN A 435 -5.95 57.04 -13.99
C ASN A 435 -6.47 57.11 -15.42
N ARG A 436 -7.37 56.18 -15.77
CA ARG A 436 -7.92 56.04 -17.12
C ARG A 436 -9.10 55.08 -17.09
N ALA A 437 -10.04 55.31 -17.99
CA ALA A 437 -11.08 54.32 -18.29
C ALA A 437 -10.47 53.01 -18.83
N ALA A 438 -11.25 51.93 -18.74
CA ALA A 438 -10.90 50.58 -19.18
C ALA A 438 -10.09 50.54 -20.50
N THR A 439 -8.80 50.20 -20.40
CA THR A 439 -7.87 50.21 -21.54
C THR A 439 -7.02 48.94 -21.58
N THR A 440 -6.94 48.30 -22.74
CA THR A 440 -6.07 47.13 -22.98
C THR A 440 -4.66 47.56 -23.39
N ASN A 441 -3.66 46.92 -22.80
CA ASN A 441 -2.25 47.02 -23.19
C ASN A 441 -1.70 45.60 -23.33
N SER A 442 -0.75 45.40 -24.24
CA SER A 442 -0.21 44.08 -24.53
C SER A 442 1.29 44.12 -24.79
N ASP A 443 1.95 43.01 -24.49
CA ASP A 443 3.33 42.71 -24.90
C ASP A 443 3.39 41.30 -25.51
N GLU A 444 4.43 40.99 -26.28
CA GLU A 444 4.61 39.70 -26.95
C GLU A 444 5.95 39.09 -26.58
N ARG A 445 5.96 37.81 -26.18
CA ARG A 445 7.19 37.04 -25.90
C ARG A 445 7.29 35.82 -26.78
N ALA A 446 8.50 35.54 -27.26
CA ALA A 446 8.83 34.27 -27.88
C ALA A 446 9.38 33.34 -26.80
N LEU A 447 8.79 32.17 -26.63
CA LEU A 447 9.14 31.18 -25.62
C LEU A 447 9.44 29.85 -26.29
N GLU A 448 10.43 29.15 -25.78
CA GLU A 448 10.69 27.75 -26.14
C GLU A 448 9.63 26.84 -25.54
N ALA A 449 9.54 25.62 -26.07
CA ALA A 449 8.65 24.58 -25.57
C ALA A 449 8.85 24.35 -24.07
N GLU A 450 7.74 24.29 -23.33
CA GLU A 450 7.70 24.03 -21.88
C GLU A 450 8.51 25.05 -21.04
N GLN A 451 8.92 26.18 -21.64
CA GLN A 451 9.61 27.23 -20.92
C GLN A 451 8.67 27.86 -19.89
N VAL A 452 9.13 27.92 -18.63
CA VAL A 452 8.46 28.60 -17.53
C VAL A 452 9.03 30.01 -17.38
N ILE A 453 8.15 31.01 -17.26
CA ILE A 453 8.55 32.40 -16.97
C ILE A 453 7.72 33.00 -15.83
N PRO A 454 8.30 33.83 -14.95
CA PRO A 454 7.54 34.54 -13.94
C PRO A 454 6.66 35.63 -14.56
N ILE A 455 5.46 35.80 -14.01
CA ILE A 455 4.47 36.81 -14.39
C ILE A 455 3.99 37.53 -13.14
N VAL A 456 4.11 38.86 -13.14
CA VAL A 456 3.50 39.72 -12.12
C VAL A 456 2.57 40.72 -12.78
N VAL A 457 1.31 40.75 -12.36
CA VAL A 457 0.32 41.75 -12.77
C VAL A 457 0.00 42.64 -11.59
N GLU A 458 0.31 43.92 -11.70
CA GLU A 458 -0.06 44.92 -10.70
C GLU A 458 -1.22 45.76 -11.22
N TYR A 459 -2.17 46.09 -10.34
CA TYR A 459 -3.36 46.88 -10.65
C TYR A 459 -3.68 47.84 -9.52
N TYR A 460 -4.23 49.02 -9.87
CA TYR A 460 -4.94 49.84 -8.90
C TYR A 460 -6.24 50.40 -9.46
N GLU A 461 -7.18 50.61 -8.54
CA GLU A 461 -8.41 51.35 -8.74
C GLU A 461 -8.33 52.69 -8.02
N ASN A 462 -8.64 53.81 -8.68
CA ASN A 462 -8.74 55.11 -8.01
C ASN A 462 -10.18 55.53 -7.72
N ALA A 463 -11.09 55.43 -8.70
CA ALA A 463 -12.50 55.76 -8.50
C ALA A 463 -13.42 55.26 -9.63
N TYR A 464 -14.66 54.92 -9.27
CA TYR A 464 -15.76 54.52 -10.14
C TYR A 464 -15.76 53.04 -10.53
N ASP A 465 -15.52 52.73 -11.81
CA ASP A 465 -15.77 51.40 -12.35
C ASP A 465 -14.44 50.62 -12.35
N ALA A 466 -14.33 49.57 -11.54
CA ALA A 466 -13.11 48.78 -11.37
C ALA A 466 -13.13 47.51 -12.22
N ILE A 467 -12.15 47.37 -13.11
CA ILE A 467 -12.00 46.22 -14.03
C ILE A 467 -10.54 45.78 -14.06
N ALA A 468 -10.32 44.46 -13.99
CA ALA A 468 -9.01 43.85 -14.21
C ALA A 468 -9.16 42.51 -14.95
N GLU A 469 -8.70 42.45 -16.20
CA GLU A 469 -8.73 41.25 -17.03
C GLU A 469 -7.33 40.98 -17.60
N PHE A 470 -6.88 39.73 -17.53
CA PHE A 470 -5.61 39.27 -18.10
C PHE A 470 -5.84 38.13 -19.08
N THR A 471 -5.21 38.19 -20.26
CA THR A 471 -5.36 37.17 -21.30
C THR A 471 -4.02 36.86 -21.95
N ILE A 472 -3.81 35.58 -22.26
CA ILE A 472 -2.66 35.10 -23.02
C ILE A 472 -3.19 34.49 -24.32
N VAL A 473 -2.60 34.85 -25.46
CA VAL A 473 -2.96 34.30 -26.77
C VAL A 473 -1.72 33.72 -27.43
N ASP A 474 -1.77 32.44 -27.83
CA ASP A 474 -0.77 31.84 -28.71
C ASP A 474 -0.95 32.46 -30.11
N LEU A 475 0.04 33.22 -30.58
CA LEU A 475 -0.04 33.90 -31.88
C LEU A 475 0.19 32.96 -33.06
N ASN A 476 0.72 31.77 -32.82
CA ASN A 476 0.93 30.75 -33.84
C ASN A 476 -0.37 29.99 -34.12
N SER A 477 -1.13 29.60 -33.09
CA SER A 477 -2.42 28.91 -33.26
C SER A 477 -3.63 29.85 -33.29
N GLY A 478 -3.54 31.00 -32.63
CA GLY A 478 -4.65 31.93 -32.40
C GLY A 478 -5.50 31.59 -31.18
N ASP A 479 -5.12 30.57 -30.40
CA ASP A 479 -5.88 30.11 -29.25
C ASP A 479 -5.67 31.04 -28.04
N VAL A 480 -6.74 31.27 -27.28
CA VAL A 480 -6.66 31.89 -25.95
C VAL A 480 -6.23 30.80 -24.98
N ILE A 481 -5.14 31.03 -24.26
CA ILE A 481 -4.63 30.07 -23.28
C ILE A 481 -5.47 30.16 -22.00
N ASP A 482 -5.85 29.00 -21.46
CA ASP A 482 -6.48 28.92 -20.15
C ASP A 482 -5.43 29.14 -19.06
N THR A 483 -5.52 30.29 -18.40
CA THR A 483 -4.61 30.66 -17.31
C THR A 483 -4.77 29.77 -16.09
N MET A 484 -5.91 29.08 -15.93
CA MET A 484 -6.07 28.12 -14.83
C MET A 484 -5.36 26.79 -15.08
N GLU A 485 -4.90 26.51 -16.29
CA GLU A 485 -4.18 25.26 -16.60
C GLU A 485 -2.68 25.49 -16.84
N HIS A 486 -2.29 26.70 -17.26
CA HIS A 486 -0.92 27.00 -17.68
C HIS A 486 -0.27 28.14 -16.90
N VAL A 487 -0.95 28.68 -15.89
CA VAL A 487 -0.33 29.52 -14.87
C VAL A 487 -0.44 28.80 -13.54
N SER A 488 0.62 28.88 -12.74
CA SER A 488 0.60 28.42 -11.35
C SER A 488 1.32 29.41 -10.44
N ALA A 489 1.12 29.31 -9.13
CA ALA A 489 1.85 30.09 -8.13
C ALA A 489 2.13 29.21 -6.91
N PRO A 490 3.24 29.42 -6.17
CA PRO A 490 3.47 28.71 -4.91
C PRO A 490 2.30 28.90 -3.95
N ASP A 491 1.92 27.86 -3.21
CA ASP A 491 0.87 27.94 -2.20
C ASP A 491 1.31 28.86 -1.05
N PRO A 492 0.65 30.02 -0.83
CA PRO A 492 0.98 30.92 0.27
C PRO A 492 0.80 30.28 1.65
N GLN A 493 0.04 29.18 1.76
CA GLN A 493 -0.16 28.45 3.03
C GLN A 493 0.91 27.40 3.28
N SER A 494 1.79 27.13 2.32
CA SER A 494 2.81 26.11 2.51
C SER A 494 3.88 26.52 3.54
N SER A 495 4.52 25.51 4.13
CA SER A 495 5.68 25.59 5.01
C SER A 495 7.03 25.51 4.25
N HIS A 496 7.02 25.45 2.91
CA HIS A 496 8.27 25.38 2.12
C HIS A 496 9.19 26.58 2.36
N THR A 497 10.49 26.31 2.25
CA THR A 497 11.59 27.26 2.50
C THR A 497 12.19 27.87 1.24
N GLN A 498 11.68 27.56 0.05
CA GLN A 498 12.17 28.15 -1.20
C GLN A 498 12.15 29.68 -1.11
N ASP A 499 13.28 30.29 -1.47
CA ASP A 499 13.53 31.73 -1.45
C ASP A 499 14.08 32.10 -2.84
N THR A 500 13.18 32.53 -3.72
CA THR A 500 13.45 32.72 -5.15
C THR A 500 14.34 33.93 -5.41
N ASP A 501 14.22 35.00 -4.63
CA ASP A 501 15.03 36.20 -4.77
C ASP A 501 16.26 36.24 -3.83
N ALA A 502 16.44 35.20 -3.02
CA ALA A 502 17.59 34.94 -2.16
C ALA A 502 17.81 36.04 -1.11
N ASP A 503 16.73 36.61 -0.59
CA ASP A 503 16.78 37.71 0.38
C ASP A 503 16.67 37.26 1.86
N GLY A 504 16.49 35.96 2.08
CA GLY A 504 16.40 35.31 3.37
C GLY A 504 14.97 35.13 3.89
N ILE A 505 13.96 35.38 3.06
CA ILE A 505 12.53 35.18 3.38
C ILE A 505 11.95 34.14 2.39
N PRO A 506 11.26 33.09 2.87
CA PRO A 506 10.64 32.13 1.96
C PRO A 506 9.49 32.71 1.13
N ASP A 507 9.38 32.29 -0.13
CA ASP A 507 8.37 32.68 -1.12
C ASP A 507 6.94 32.54 -0.56
N ALA A 508 6.66 31.42 0.12
CA ALA A 508 5.35 31.16 0.70
C ALA A 508 5.00 32.20 1.78
N TRP A 509 5.99 32.62 2.57
CA TRP A 509 5.81 33.66 3.60
C TRP A 509 5.59 35.04 2.97
N GLU A 510 6.38 35.38 1.94
CA GLU A 510 6.20 36.63 1.21
C GLU A 510 4.83 36.71 0.55
N LEU A 511 4.43 35.66 -0.15
CA LEU A 511 3.12 35.55 -0.77
C LEU A 511 2.00 35.69 0.27
N ARG A 512 2.13 35.05 1.43
CA ARG A 512 1.15 35.11 2.53
C ARG A 512 0.97 36.51 3.09
N PHE A 513 2.03 37.32 3.11
CA PHE A 513 2.04 38.63 3.75
C PHE A 513 2.21 39.82 2.79
N GLY A 514 2.01 39.64 1.49
CA GLY A 514 1.94 40.78 0.57
C GLY A 514 3.29 41.30 0.05
N ALA A 515 4.38 40.55 0.26
CA ALA A 515 5.68 40.80 -0.35
C ALA A 515 5.78 40.11 -1.72
N ASN A 516 6.82 40.41 -2.50
CA ASN A 516 6.94 39.93 -3.87
C ASN A 516 8.18 39.05 -4.04
N MET A 517 7.98 37.73 -4.10
CA MET A 517 9.01 36.68 -4.23
C MET A 517 9.99 36.76 -5.41
N TYR A 518 9.83 37.76 -6.28
CA TYR A 518 10.74 38.01 -7.39
C TYR A 518 11.55 39.30 -7.20
N GLN A 519 11.54 39.89 -6.00
CA GLN A 519 12.12 41.19 -5.73
C GLN A 519 12.66 41.27 -4.30
N GLU A 520 13.99 41.26 -4.17
CA GLU A 520 14.70 41.45 -2.90
C GLU A 520 14.12 42.62 -2.06
N ASP A 521 13.28 42.30 -1.08
CA ASP A 521 12.52 43.26 -0.28
C ASP A 521 12.60 43.01 1.23
N SER A 522 13.49 42.11 1.65
CA SER A 522 13.84 41.78 3.04
C SER A 522 14.10 43.00 3.94
N SER A 523 14.62 44.09 3.37
CA SER A 523 14.89 45.36 4.06
C SER A 523 13.72 46.35 4.11
N ALA A 524 12.59 46.02 3.47
CA ALA A 524 11.38 46.84 3.47
C ALA A 524 10.80 46.96 4.88
N VAL A 525 10.26 48.14 5.18
CA VAL A 525 9.63 48.43 6.47
C VAL A 525 8.14 48.68 6.21
N LEU A 526 7.33 47.67 6.52
CA LEU A 526 5.88 47.66 6.25
C LEU A 526 5.04 48.07 7.46
N ASN A 527 5.67 48.23 8.63
CA ASN A 527 5.04 48.64 9.89
C ASN A 527 5.57 49.99 10.41
N ASN A 528 4.82 50.59 11.33
CA ASN A 528 5.18 51.89 11.93
C ASN A 528 6.28 51.80 13.01
N SER A 529 6.73 50.60 13.36
CA SER A 529 7.74 50.37 14.41
C SER A 529 9.17 50.32 13.87
N GLY A 530 9.34 50.36 12.54
CA GLY A 530 10.66 50.34 11.91
C GLY A 530 11.29 48.96 11.80
N VAL A 531 10.51 47.89 12.01
CA VAL A 531 10.97 46.50 11.87
C VAL A 531 10.96 46.12 10.40
N THR A 532 12.03 45.52 9.89
CA THR A 532 12.12 45.07 8.50
C THR A 532 11.29 43.80 8.27
N SER A 533 10.97 43.48 7.01
CA SER A 533 10.33 42.22 6.64
C SER A 533 11.12 41.01 7.16
N LEU A 534 12.44 41.02 7.00
CA LEU A 534 13.32 39.93 7.46
C LEU A 534 13.32 39.79 8.99
N ASP A 535 13.42 40.90 9.73
CA ASP A 535 13.39 40.88 11.19
C ASP A 535 12.03 40.37 11.70
N ALA A 536 10.93 40.73 11.01
CA ALA A 536 9.59 40.24 11.33
C ALA A 536 9.49 38.74 11.09
N TYR A 537 9.94 38.24 9.93
CA TYR A 537 10.00 36.82 9.60
C TYR A 537 10.81 36.02 10.64
N GLN A 538 12.05 36.43 10.91
CA GLN A 538 12.94 35.78 11.88
C GLN A 538 12.39 35.79 13.31
N SER A 539 11.44 36.70 13.60
CA SER A 539 10.78 36.80 14.91
C SER A 539 9.40 36.11 14.95
N GLY A 540 8.97 35.45 13.87
CA GLY A 540 7.65 34.81 13.78
C GLY A 540 6.49 35.81 13.80
N LEU A 541 6.69 37.02 13.28
CA LEU A 541 5.74 38.12 13.33
C LEU A 541 5.20 38.48 11.95
N ASN A 542 3.94 38.95 11.91
CA ASN A 542 3.36 39.53 10.71
C ASN A 542 4.10 40.85 10.38
N PRO A 543 4.58 41.08 9.14
CA PRO A 543 5.41 42.25 8.82
C PRO A 543 4.67 43.59 8.88
N TRP A 544 3.33 43.58 8.80
CA TRP A 544 2.50 44.77 8.84
C TRP A 544 2.02 45.10 10.25
N THR A 545 1.60 44.09 11.02
CA THR A 545 0.98 44.28 12.35
C THR A 545 1.90 44.00 13.52
N LEU A 546 2.97 43.23 13.30
CA LEU A 546 3.87 42.68 14.33
C LEU A 546 3.17 41.78 15.35
N GLU A 547 2.01 41.24 14.99
CA GLU A 547 1.35 40.20 15.76
C GLU A 547 2.01 38.84 15.47
N GLN A 548 2.04 37.96 16.46
CA GLN A 548 2.60 36.62 16.31
C GLN A 548 1.79 35.84 15.27
N VAL A 549 2.48 35.30 14.28
CA VAL A 549 1.88 34.40 13.29
C VAL A 549 1.86 33.02 13.93
N ALA A 550 0.73 32.33 13.91
CA ALA A 550 0.72 30.91 14.27
C ALA A 550 1.63 30.18 13.28
N GLU A 551 2.65 29.49 13.78
CA GLU A 551 3.49 28.65 12.95
C GLU A 551 2.59 27.61 12.25
N PRO A 552 2.78 27.32 10.94
CA PRO A 552 2.36 26.02 10.44
C PRO A 552 3.07 24.95 11.30
N PRO A 553 2.42 23.85 11.68
CA PRO A 553 2.96 22.91 12.65
C PRO A 553 4.37 22.47 12.24
N SER A 554 5.34 22.72 13.12
CA SER A 554 6.69 22.18 13.04
C SER A 554 6.65 20.70 13.44
N SER A 555 6.91 19.81 12.48
CA SER A 555 6.91 18.35 12.60
C SER A 555 5.55 17.66 12.87
N PRO A 556 5.37 16.41 12.38
CA PRO A 556 4.10 15.69 12.41
C PRO A 556 3.66 15.22 13.80
N GLU A 557 4.54 15.28 14.82
CA GLU A 557 4.23 14.72 16.14
C GLU A 557 3.21 15.53 16.97
N ASP A 558 2.90 16.78 16.61
CA ASP A 558 1.87 17.59 17.31
C ASP A 558 0.67 17.97 16.43
N ALA A 559 0.58 17.42 15.22
CA ALA A 559 -0.58 17.57 14.35
C ALA A 559 -1.40 16.28 14.35
N SER A 560 -2.56 16.32 14.99
CA SER A 560 -3.65 15.40 14.62
C SER A 560 -3.85 15.50 13.10
N PRO A 561 -4.00 14.38 12.37
CA PRO A 561 -3.93 14.39 10.91
C PRO A 561 -4.99 15.33 10.30
N PRO A 562 -4.67 16.13 9.27
CA PRO A 562 -5.67 16.88 8.54
C PRO A 562 -6.56 15.91 7.75
N PRO A 563 -7.88 16.15 7.67
CA PRO A 563 -8.77 15.25 6.93
C PRO A 563 -8.50 15.38 5.42
N PRO A 564 -8.60 14.29 4.65
CA PRO A 564 -8.42 14.33 3.21
C PRO A 564 -9.51 15.19 2.56
N THR A 565 -9.12 16.21 1.80
CA THR A 565 -10.01 16.98 0.92
C THR A 565 -10.47 16.10 -0.24
N SER A 566 -11.44 15.24 0.05
CA SER A 566 -12.50 14.93 -0.89
C SER A 566 -13.57 16.00 -0.71
N THR A 567 -14.34 16.35 -1.75
CA THR A 567 -15.57 17.13 -1.60
C THR A 567 -16.53 16.34 -0.72
N SER A 568 -16.36 16.48 0.59
CA SER A 568 -17.04 15.74 1.62
C SER A 568 -17.63 16.70 2.64
N GLY A 569 -18.95 16.64 2.83
CA GLY A 569 -19.60 17.32 3.93
C GLY A 569 -19.43 16.52 5.23
N SER A 570 -19.37 17.22 6.35
CA SER A 570 -19.41 16.62 7.68
C SER A 570 -20.81 16.74 8.27
N VAL A 571 -21.37 15.67 8.84
CA VAL A 571 -22.65 15.71 9.57
C VAL A 571 -22.44 15.24 11.00
N THR A 572 -22.78 16.09 11.98
CA THR A 572 -22.74 15.69 13.40
C THR A 572 -24.12 15.24 13.86
N VAL A 573 -24.25 13.98 14.26
CA VAL A 573 -25.46 13.43 14.89
C VAL A 573 -25.28 13.46 16.41
N THR A 574 -26.29 13.95 17.12
CA THR A 574 -26.31 13.99 18.59
C THR A 574 -27.52 13.22 19.12
N TRP A 575 -27.36 12.49 20.22
CA TRP A 575 -28.44 11.72 20.85
C TRP A 575 -28.42 11.85 22.36
N THR A 576 -29.49 11.38 23.00
CA THR A 576 -29.59 11.27 24.46
C THR A 576 -29.51 9.80 24.84
N ALA A 577 -28.59 9.47 25.77
CA ALA A 577 -28.46 8.11 26.28
C ALA A 577 -29.79 7.61 26.89
N PRO A 578 -30.20 6.36 26.60
CA PRO A 578 -31.43 5.82 27.13
C PRO A 578 -31.30 5.59 28.64
N SER A 579 -32.35 5.93 29.38
CA SER A 579 -32.43 5.69 30.83
C SER A 579 -33.27 4.46 31.19
N THR A 580 -33.95 3.84 30.21
CA THR A 580 -34.86 2.71 30.40
C THR A 580 -34.77 1.72 29.25
N ARG A 581 -34.84 0.42 29.55
CA ARG A 581 -35.03 -0.66 28.57
C ARG A 581 -36.48 -0.71 28.07
N THR A 582 -36.73 -1.46 27.00
CA THR A 582 -38.06 -1.64 26.39
C THR A 582 -39.08 -2.31 27.32
N ASP A 583 -38.62 -3.10 28.29
CA ASP A 583 -39.45 -3.70 29.35
C ASP A 583 -39.77 -2.75 30.52
N GLY A 584 -39.25 -1.52 30.48
CA GLY A 584 -39.44 -0.47 31.49
C GLY A 584 -38.46 -0.54 32.67
N SER A 585 -37.52 -1.48 32.70
CA SER A 585 -36.43 -1.48 33.69
C SER A 585 -35.45 -0.34 33.42
N SER A 586 -34.79 0.16 34.47
CA SER A 586 -33.74 1.19 34.31
C SER A 586 -32.47 0.56 33.73
N ILE A 587 -31.81 1.29 32.83
CA ILE A 587 -30.45 0.98 32.38
C ILE A 587 -29.53 2.12 32.83
N SER A 588 -28.41 1.76 33.46
CA SER A 588 -27.36 2.71 33.83
C SER A 588 -26.37 2.90 32.69
N LEU A 589 -25.71 4.06 32.63
CA LEU A 589 -24.68 4.33 31.61
C LEU A 589 -23.53 3.31 31.65
N SER A 590 -23.22 2.76 32.82
CA SER A 590 -22.21 1.69 32.99
C SER A 590 -22.64 0.32 32.48
N GLU A 591 -23.93 0.13 32.19
CA GLU A 591 -24.44 -1.10 31.56
C GLU A 591 -24.47 -0.99 30.03
N ILE A 592 -24.31 0.20 29.46
CA ILE A 592 -24.17 0.39 28.01
C ILE A 592 -22.77 -0.05 27.62
N ASP A 593 -22.67 -0.92 26.61
CA ASP A 593 -21.39 -1.35 26.04
C ASP A 593 -20.97 -0.39 24.93
N TYR A 594 -21.86 -0.14 23.97
CA TYR A 594 -21.64 0.80 22.88
C TYR A 594 -22.94 1.21 22.19
N TYR A 595 -22.87 2.25 21.35
CA TYR A 595 -23.93 2.57 20.39
C TYR A 595 -23.50 2.18 18.98
N GLU A 596 -24.46 1.71 18.20
CA GLU A 596 -24.28 1.44 16.77
C GLU A 596 -25.11 2.44 15.97
N LEU A 597 -24.43 3.23 15.14
CA LEU A 597 -25.04 4.19 14.24
C LEU A 597 -25.01 3.62 12.82
N SER A 598 -26.17 3.46 12.18
CA SER A 598 -26.28 3.08 10.78
C SER A 598 -26.58 4.29 9.91
N TYR A 599 -25.96 4.38 8.74
CA TYR A 599 -26.17 5.49 7.80
C TYR A 599 -26.13 5.06 6.33
N GLY A 600 -26.66 5.91 5.45
CA GLY A 600 -26.67 5.68 4.01
C GLY A 600 -27.49 6.71 3.23
N GLN A 601 -27.43 6.69 1.90
CA GLN A 601 -28.16 7.61 1.02
C GLN A 601 -29.62 7.19 0.75
N SER A 602 -30.13 6.18 1.45
CA SER A 602 -31.51 5.68 1.32
C SER A 602 -32.07 5.31 2.69
N VAL A 603 -33.25 5.85 3.01
CA VAL A 603 -33.95 5.59 4.28
C VAL A 603 -34.26 4.10 4.52
N ASP A 604 -34.42 3.32 3.44
CA ASP A 604 -34.73 1.89 3.51
C ASP A 604 -33.45 1.01 3.48
N ARG A 605 -32.26 1.61 3.29
CA ARG A 605 -30.98 0.90 3.12
C ARG A 605 -29.83 1.68 3.75
N LEU A 606 -29.72 1.61 5.08
CA LEU A 606 -28.57 2.09 5.85
C LEU A 606 -27.48 1.00 5.87
N THR A 607 -26.67 0.92 4.82
CA THR A 607 -25.70 -0.18 4.62
C THR A 607 -24.42 -0.02 5.43
N GLU A 608 -24.12 1.20 5.87
CA GLU A 608 -22.91 1.51 6.61
C GLU A 608 -23.19 1.59 8.11
N THR A 609 -22.26 1.14 8.94
CA THR A 609 -22.38 1.17 10.41
C THR A 609 -21.10 1.63 11.08
N VAL A 610 -21.24 2.46 12.12
CA VAL A 610 -20.15 2.87 13.01
C VAL A 610 -20.52 2.55 14.45
N THR A 611 -19.54 2.10 15.22
CA THR A 611 -19.66 1.86 16.66
C THR A 611 -18.99 2.98 17.45
N VAL A 612 -19.68 3.51 18.46
CA VAL A 612 -19.15 4.54 19.35
C VAL A 612 -19.30 4.13 20.81
N GLY A 613 -18.35 4.57 21.63
CA GLY A 613 -18.25 4.17 23.03
C GLY A 613 -19.48 4.55 23.89
N PRO A 614 -19.63 3.94 25.07
CA PRO A 614 -20.82 4.07 25.90
C PRO A 614 -20.97 5.43 26.58
N ALA A 615 -19.92 6.25 26.59
CA ALA A 615 -19.92 7.61 27.12
C ALA A 615 -20.28 8.68 26.07
N GLU A 616 -20.31 8.30 24.78
CA GLU A 616 -20.54 9.23 23.68
C GLU A 616 -22.01 9.62 23.56
N THR A 617 -22.26 10.90 23.25
CA THR A 617 -23.60 11.43 22.93
C THR A 617 -23.64 12.19 21.61
N SER A 618 -22.55 12.14 20.86
CA SER A 618 -22.40 12.77 19.55
C SER A 618 -21.38 12.01 18.71
N TYR A 619 -21.58 12.00 17.40
CA TYR A 619 -20.61 11.48 16.45
C TYR A 619 -20.65 12.30 15.16
N THR A 620 -19.48 12.60 14.61
CA THR A 620 -19.32 13.34 13.36
C THR A 620 -18.98 12.37 12.24
N PHE A 621 -19.83 12.34 11.22
CA PHE A 621 -19.61 11.62 9.98
C PHE A 621 -18.90 12.55 9.00
N ASP A 622 -17.61 12.31 8.79
CA ASP A 622 -16.79 13.01 7.81
C ASP A 622 -16.72 12.20 6.50
N GLY A 623 -16.24 12.81 5.41
CA GLY A 623 -16.07 12.08 4.16
C GLY A 623 -17.37 11.84 3.35
N LEU A 624 -18.51 12.41 3.75
CA LEU A 624 -19.80 12.14 3.08
C LEU A 624 -19.93 12.92 1.77
N SER A 625 -20.21 12.21 0.67
CA SER A 625 -20.43 12.83 -0.65
C SER A 625 -21.69 13.68 -0.73
N THR A 626 -21.76 14.61 -1.68
CA THR A 626 -22.95 15.42 -1.99
C THR A 626 -24.19 14.54 -2.17
N GLY A 627 -25.29 14.88 -1.50
CA GLY A 627 -26.53 14.10 -1.52
C GLY A 627 -27.29 14.10 -0.19
N ASP A 628 -28.45 13.44 -0.19
CA ASP A 628 -29.26 13.22 1.02
C ASP A 628 -28.73 12.00 1.78
N TRP A 629 -28.37 12.20 3.05
CA TRP A 629 -27.92 11.15 3.95
C TRP A 629 -28.92 10.92 5.07
N PHE A 630 -29.11 9.66 5.44
CA PHE A 630 -29.99 9.21 6.52
C PHE A 630 -29.16 8.51 7.59
N PHE A 631 -29.54 8.70 8.87
CA PHE A 631 -28.81 8.20 10.03
C PHE A 631 -29.79 7.65 11.06
N ALA A 632 -29.47 6.51 11.67
CA ALA A 632 -30.24 5.95 12.78
C ALA A 632 -29.31 5.29 13.81
N ILE A 633 -29.74 5.19 15.06
CA ILE A 633 -28.93 4.70 16.17
C ILE A 633 -29.65 3.60 16.95
N ARG A 634 -28.88 2.63 17.47
CA ARG A 634 -29.32 1.68 18.50
C ARG A 634 -28.27 1.53 19.58
N VAL A 635 -28.68 1.08 20.77
CA VAL A 635 -27.79 0.84 21.91
C VAL A 635 -27.59 -0.66 22.13
N ILE A 636 -26.36 -1.06 22.48
CA ILE A 636 -26.00 -2.42 22.89
C ILE A 636 -25.53 -2.36 24.35
N ASP A 637 -26.05 -3.24 25.20
CA ASP A 637 -25.64 -3.36 26.59
C ASP A 637 -24.52 -4.39 26.80
N THR A 638 -23.86 -4.36 27.96
CA THR A 638 -22.73 -5.25 28.32
C THR A 638 -23.08 -6.75 28.35
N GLN A 639 -24.35 -7.11 28.17
CA GLN A 639 -24.81 -8.49 28.03
C GLN A 639 -25.12 -8.86 26.56
N GLY A 640 -24.84 -7.95 25.61
CA GLY A 640 -25.08 -8.13 24.19
C GLY A 640 -26.53 -7.91 23.76
N LEU A 641 -27.38 -7.32 24.61
CA LEU A 641 -28.77 -7.02 24.25
C LEU A 641 -28.83 -5.69 23.47
N ALA A 642 -29.41 -5.74 22.27
CA ALA A 642 -29.57 -4.58 21.39
C ALA A 642 -30.99 -3.99 21.47
N SER A 643 -31.10 -2.66 21.40
CA SER A 643 -32.38 -1.98 21.19
C SER A 643 -32.85 -2.08 19.73
N ASP A 644 -34.14 -1.77 19.51
CA ASP A 644 -34.61 -1.40 18.17
C ASP A 644 -33.85 -0.15 17.68
N GLN A 645 -33.80 0.00 16.36
CA GLN A 645 -33.19 1.14 15.70
C GLN A 645 -34.09 2.37 15.81
N SER A 646 -33.50 3.56 15.98
CA SER A 646 -34.24 4.81 16.00
C SER A 646 -34.89 5.11 14.65
N GLU A 647 -35.89 5.99 14.64
CA GLU A 647 -36.36 6.59 13.39
C GLU A 647 -35.20 7.33 12.70
N PRO A 648 -35.00 7.13 11.38
CA PRO A 648 -33.91 7.80 10.68
C PRO A 648 -34.07 9.32 10.62
N VAL A 649 -32.98 10.04 10.84
CA VAL A 649 -32.87 11.49 10.62
C VAL A 649 -32.07 11.76 9.35
N SER A 650 -32.32 12.88 8.65
CA SER A 650 -31.67 13.17 7.36
C SER A 650 -30.96 14.52 7.31
N PHE A 651 -29.90 14.60 6.49
CA PHE A 651 -29.18 15.83 6.19
C PHE A 651 -28.68 15.83 4.74
N SER A 652 -28.78 16.98 4.05
CA SER A 652 -28.37 17.13 2.66
C SER A 652 -27.04 17.87 2.58
N ILE A 653 -26.04 17.24 2.00
CA ILE A 653 -24.75 17.87 1.70
C ILE A 653 -24.85 18.46 0.30
N GLN A 654 -24.60 19.77 0.19
CA GLN A 654 -24.67 20.55 -1.06
C GLN A 654 -23.36 20.47 -1.85
#